data_AF-A0A372LJK5-F1
#
_entry.id   AF-A0A372LJK5-F1
#
_cell.length_a   1.000
_cell.length_b   1.000
_cell.length_c   1.000
_cell.angle_alpha   90.00
_cell.angle_beta   90.00
_cell.angle_gamma   90.00
#
_symmetry.space_group_name_H-M   'P 1'
#
loop_
_entity.id
_entity.type
_entity.pdbx_description
1 polymer ?
#
loop_
_entity_poly.entity_id
_entity_poly.type
_entity_poly.pdbx_seq_one_letter_code
_entity_poly.pdbx_strand_id
1 'polypeptide(L)'
;MRCMKNKSVSVLLAFLLSFSVLLTPAQAVTTTEAQPDTAALTVSNPNISMTEARDIEVTVDFGYRPDDLSNLQWTLGDKPLDQWKKWDPAAKAYSGDSYITMKEAPAFVGDSTKIKATLHFDLLYGTNDVSPRSLRVLYPELINHYDLAVKDSGKNNTAKTSLKLNVYDEYLKWDEIKPEIDKIQKEAKKGRYISYEPLGKSVEGRPMHFVVIGKDKASVDQYLKEVAQQKKDNPEEMKKKLKQGKLKNYKVPVWINNIHPDESPGVDAIVEMYRTFATKDETTYKTTDAQGREKNVTLNVDKTLDNVILLFNFTQNPDGRFHNTRRNVNDFDLNRDNTYQTQTETQTLSRGLAKWAPISLIDFHGFYNEFVIEPCTPPHNPNYEYDLLMDGMLPNAHEMGKAGIANTDYDSYLIPLEDWPNKFDDATPSYTSTFSMFHGAMGHTVEIPDLNGESYKALVYAGLAGVKYAADNKSRLFRNQLEIYARGVAGEDDRGVDEWLENPEGEEIGRPRGKNENFFPEYYVIPASKGLQKNVIEAHKMAEYLLRNGIKVDKLKTETKVGKVKYPAGTYVVNMHQALRGFANAVLFKGEDLSEWEEMYAEVVNNFPDLRGFTTHEIRVESAFKGKTAPVQKVVFPKTATPAKSDYYVVKNSNNEAVKAVNSLLKQNKAVGQLTVAGKGYSIGDFVLKKADLALVQNKYYLDVTTYDRKGKTKKLVQPKVFNAGSGQTKFVLGQLGFTIENDLAKADVIVDDSGLGDKEAISAGKPYVGIGYSALDFVKKSNLLPGFDVATTTGSRAYHEGLVWADVIGNNPLTAGYGKQEKLYIATGSWIKSIPGDATVLAKVNAKSNFFISGWWPKHDALKGQAIAITKGNITLFANDITNKDHPQYSYRLLANSIYGSKR
;
A
#
# COMPACT_ATOMS: atom_id res chain seq x y z
N MET A 1 -23.24 -55.62 35.04
CA MET A 1 -24.50 -55.37 35.79
C MET A 1 -24.74 -53.86 35.76
N ARG A 2 -25.68 -53.34 34.94
CA ARG A 2 -27.09 -52.96 35.30
C ARG A 2 -27.15 -52.15 36.60
N CYS A 3 -27.64 -50.89 36.68
CA CYS A 3 -28.83 -50.23 36.11
C CYS A 3 -28.61 -48.69 36.09
N MET A 4 -29.02 -47.91 35.06
CA MET A 4 -30.35 -47.28 34.83
C MET A 4 -30.79 -46.35 35.99
N LYS A 5 -31.22 -45.07 35.81
CA LYS A 5 -32.12 -44.50 34.79
C LYS A 5 -32.20 -42.94 34.91
N ASN A 6 -32.21 -42.24 33.76
CA ASN A 6 -33.12 -41.14 33.34
C ASN A 6 -33.17 -39.79 34.11
N LYS A 7 -33.27 -38.59 33.49
CA LYS A 7 -33.90 -38.22 32.19
C LYS A 7 -33.53 -36.78 31.73
N SER A 8 -33.40 -36.63 30.39
CA SER A 8 -33.84 -35.51 29.52
C SER A 8 -33.03 -34.20 29.45
N VAL A 9 -32.72 -33.57 28.30
CA VAL A 9 -32.99 -33.68 26.83
C VAL A 9 -31.89 -32.82 26.17
N SER A 10 -31.12 -33.25 25.16
CA SER A 10 -31.43 -33.13 23.73
C SER A 10 -30.32 -33.78 22.87
N VAL A 11 -30.75 -34.26 21.71
CA VAL A 11 -30.10 -35.24 20.82
C VAL A 11 -29.02 -34.63 19.91
N LEU A 12 -27.98 -35.43 19.69
CA LEU A 12 -26.91 -35.26 18.70
C LEU A 12 -27.41 -35.70 17.32
N LEU A 13 -27.13 -34.95 16.26
CA LEU A 13 -26.81 -35.56 14.96
C LEU A 13 -26.04 -34.56 14.07
N ALA A 14 -24.88 -35.00 13.62
CA ALA A 14 -24.23 -34.49 12.42
C ALA A 14 -25.02 -34.97 11.18
N PHE A 15 -25.12 -34.15 10.14
CA PHE A 15 -24.91 -34.52 8.73
C PHE A 15 -25.21 -33.32 7.82
N LEU A 16 -24.48 -33.30 6.71
CA LEU A 16 -24.65 -32.47 5.52
C LEU A 16 -26.11 -32.08 5.19
N LEU A 17 -26.33 -30.79 4.91
CA LEU A 17 -27.36 -30.20 4.04
C LEU A 17 -26.93 -28.74 3.81
N SER A 18 -26.18 -28.37 2.76
CA SER A 18 -26.65 -28.20 1.38
C SER A 18 -28.14 -27.83 1.30
N PHE A 19 -28.46 -26.58 1.64
CA PHE A 19 -29.63 -25.89 1.09
C PHE A 19 -29.16 -24.93 0.01
N SER A 20 -28.91 -25.54 -1.15
CA SER A 20 -29.25 -24.97 -2.44
C SER A 20 -30.71 -24.51 -2.41
N VAL A 21 -30.93 -23.22 -2.65
CA VAL A 21 -32.22 -22.75 -3.18
C VAL A 21 -32.30 -23.31 -4.59
N LEU A 22 -32.97 -24.47 -4.72
CA LEU A 22 -33.49 -24.96 -5.99
C LEU A 22 -34.62 -24.01 -6.39
N LEU A 23 -34.27 -22.89 -7.01
CA LEU A 23 -35.10 -22.38 -8.08
C LEU A 23 -34.90 -23.38 -9.21
N THR A 24 -35.86 -24.29 -9.39
CA THR A 24 -36.02 -24.95 -10.67
C THR A 24 -35.94 -23.87 -11.75
N PRO A 25 -35.01 -23.94 -12.71
CA PRO A 25 -35.27 -23.21 -13.94
C PRO A 25 -36.59 -23.77 -14.43
N ALA A 26 -37.61 -22.92 -14.52
CA ALA A 26 -38.74 -23.25 -15.37
C ALA A 26 -38.10 -23.61 -16.71
N GLN A 27 -38.17 -24.89 -17.07
CA GLN A 27 -38.03 -25.26 -18.46
C GLN A 27 -39.10 -24.42 -19.15
N ALA A 28 -38.66 -23.36 -19.82
CA ALA A 28 -39.44 -22.76 -20.87
C ALA A 28 -39.62 -23.89 -21.86
N VAL A 29 -40.73 -24.62 -21.72
CA VAL A 29 -41.33 -25.32 -22.83
C VAL A 29 -41.53 -24.23 -23.85
N THR A 30 -40.64 -24.19 -24.84
CA THR A 30 -40.85 -23.48 -26.09
C THR A 30 -42.04 -24.15 -26.76
N THR A 31 -43.25 -23.79 -26.31
CA THR A 31 -44.39 -23.77 -27.20
C THR A 31 -44.02 -22.77 -28.28
N THR A 32 -43.57 -23.30 -29.42
CA THR A 32 -43.54 -22.59 -30.69
C THR A 32 -44.98 -22.22 -31.06
N GLU A 33 -45.50 -21.19 -30.42
CA GLU A 33 -46.48 -20.31 -31.03
C GLU A 33 -45.67 -19.37 -31.92
N ALA A 34 -45.98 -19.40 -33.22
CA ALA A 34 -45.35 -18.53 -34.20
C ALA A 34 -45.65 -17.06 -33.85
N GLN A 35 -44.70 -16.39 -33.19
CA GLN A 35 -44.67 -14.94 -33.08
C GLN A 35 -44.30 -14.34 -34.44
N PRO A 36 -44.93 -13.22 -34.85
CA PRO A 36 -44.64 -12.57 -36.13
C PRO A 36 -43.20 -12.05 -36.16
N ASP A 37 -42.55 -12.17 -37.32
CA ASP A 37 -41.15 -11.79 -37.61
C ASP A 37 -40.64 -10.60 -36.78
N THR A 38 -39.79 -10.89 -35.78
CA THR A 38 -39.24 -9.87 -34.87
C THR A 38 -38.20 -9.02 -35.58
N ALA A 39 -38.36 -7.70 -35.51
CA ALA A 39 -37.39 -6.76 -36.05
C ALA A 39 -35.98 -7.00 -35.49
N ALA A 40 -34.98 -7.13 -36.37
CA ALA A 40 -33.60 -7.42 -36.01
C ALA A 40 -32.72 -6.18 -36.18
N LEU A 41 -31.82 -5.92 -35.23
CA LEU A 41 -30.80 -4.88 -35.32
C LEU A 41 -29.43 -5.48 -35.03
N THR A 42 -28.46 -5.17 -35.89
CA THR A 42 -27.08 -5.64 -35.79
C THR A 42 -26.12 -4.47 -35.96
N VAL A 43 -24.94 -4.58 -35.35
CA VAL A 43 -23.91 -3.54 -35.36
C VAL A 43 -22.55 -4.13 -35.70
N SER A 44 -21.68 -3.34 -36.33
CA SER A 44 -20.30 -3.75 -36.64
C SER A 44 -19.43 -3.95 -35.40
N ASN A 45 -19.68 -3.19 -34.33
CA ASN A 45 -18.99 -3.30 -33.05
C ASN A 45 -19.98 -3.02 -31.90
N PRO A 46 -20.15 -3.95 -30.93
CA PRO A 46 -21.02 -3.72 -29.77
C PRO A 46 -20.37 -2.86 -28.68
N ASN A 47 -19.09 -2.49 -28.79
CA ASN A 47 -18.38 -1.68 -27.80
C ASN A 47 -18.17 -0.25 -28.30
N ILE A 48 -18.49 0.72 -27.44
CA ILE A 48 -18.19 2.14 -27.61
C ILE A 48 -17.24 2.60 -26.50
N SER A 49 -16.27 3.42 -26.87
CA SER A 49 -15.19 3.88 -25.99
C SER A 49 -15.31 5.37 -25.70
N MET A 50 -14.96 5.77 -24.47
CA MET A 50 -14.83 7.19 -24.11
C MET A 50 -13.50 7.81 -24.55
N THR A 51 -12.50 6.97 -24.89
CA THR A 51 -11.11 7.36 -25.19
C THR A 51 -10.69 7.05 -26.62
N GLU A 52 -11.58 6.44 -27.42
CA GLU A 52 -11.35 6.18 -28.85
C GLU A 52 -12.62 6.54 -29.63
N ALA A 53 -12.50 7.50 -30.55
CA ALA A 53 -13.57 7.82 -31.48
C ALA A 53 -13.68 6.72 -32.55
N ARG A 54 -14.90 6.28 -32.87
CA ARG A 54 -15.13 5.21 -33.84
C ARG A 54 -16.49 5.30 -34.52
N ASP A 55 -16.55 4.71 -35.71
CA ASP A 55 -17.79 4.55 -36.46
C ASP A 55 -18.38 3.16 -36.22
N ILE A 56 -19.69 3.11 -35.98
CA ILE A 56 -20.47 1.89 -35.86
C ILE A 56 -21.47 1.83 -37.01
N GLU A 57 -21.30 0.84 -37.88
CA GLU A 57 -22.30 0.51 -38.88
C GLU A 57 -23.46 -0.20 -38.21
N VAL A 58 -24.68 0.27 -38.46
CA VAL A 58 -25.92 -0.30 -37.94
C VAL A 58 -26.73 -0.84 -39.10
N THR A 59 -27.18 -2.09 -38.99
CA THR A 59 -28.16 -2.67 -39.93
C THR A 59 -29.42 -3.05 -39.16
N VAL A 60 -30.55 -2.48 -39.56
CA VAL A 60 -31.88 -2.79 -39.02
C VAL A 60 -32.76 -3.42 -40.10
N ASP A 61 -33.54 -4.42 -39.71
CA ASP A 61 -34.53 -5.09 -40.54
C ASP A 61 -35.83 -5.23 -39.76
N PHE A 62 -36.86 -4.47 -40.14
CA PHE A 62 -38.17 -4.56 -39.51
C PHE A 62 -39.04 -5.70 -40.09
N GLY A 63 -38.54 -6.45 -41.09
CA GLY A 63 -39.34 -7.38 -41.90
C GLY A 63 -40.20 -6.69 -42.96
N TYR A 64 -40.13 -5.36 -43.05
CA TYR A 64 -40.81 -4.53 -44.05
C TYR A 64 -39.98 -3.28 -44.37
N ARG A 65 -40.27 -2.61 -45.48
CA ARG A 65 -39.70 -1.29 -45.81
C ARG A 65 -40.55 -0.20 -45.15
N PRO A 66 -40.02 0.61 -44.21
CA PRO A 66 -40.73 1.76 -43.66
C PRO A 66 -41.12 2.74 -44.77
N ASP A 67 -42.27 3.40 -44.60
CA ASP A 67 -42.85 4.24 -45.65
C ASP A 67 -42.06 5.56 -45.84
N ASP A 68 -41.42 6.04 -44.76
CA ASP A 68 -40.49 7.16 -44.77
C ASP A 68 -39.40 6.93 -43.72
N LEU A 69 -38.13 6.95 -44.13
CA LEU A 69 -36.98 6.77 -43.25
C LEU A 69 -36.80 7.94 -42.27
N SER A 70 -37.42 9.10 -42.53
CA SER A 70 -37.43 10.25 -41.60
C SER A 70 -38.23 9.97 -40.31
N ASN A 71 -39.12 8.96 -40.32
CA ASN A 71 -39.89 8.51 -39.15
C ASN A 71 -39.08 7.60 -38.20
N LEU A 72 -37.83 7.29 -38.54
CA LEU A 72 -36.97 6.48 -37.69
C LEU A 72 -36.44 7.32 -36.52
N GLN A 73 -36.79 6.90 -35.31
CA GLN A 73 -36.29 7.49 -34.08
C GLN A 73 -35.15 6.65 -33.53
N TRP A 74 -34.00 7.29 -33.32
CA TRP A 74 -32.77 6.64 -32.86
C TRP A 74 -32.48 7.05 -31.42
N THR A 75 -32.23 6.06 -30.57
CA THR A 75 -31.97 6.27 -29.14
C THR A 75 -30.83 5.36 -28.67
N LEU A 76 -30.07 5.83 -27.69
CA LEU A 76 -29.14 5.03 -26.92
C LEU A 76 -29.53 5.12 -25.46
N GLY A 77 -29.89 3.98 -24.86
CA GLY A 77 -30.53 3.95 -23.55
C GLY A 77 -31.92 4.58 -23.59
N ASP A 78 -32.16 5.53 -22.69
CA ASP A 78 -33.42 6.26 -22.56
C ASP A 78 -33.44 7.59 -23.32
N LYS A 79 -32.37 7.92 -24.06
CA LYS A 79 -32.17 9.24 -24.67
C LYS A 79 -32.05 9.18 -26.20
N PRO A 80 -32.61 10.17 -26.92
CA PRO A 80 -32.24 10.46 -28.30
C PRO A 80 -30.72 10.64 -28.46
N LEU A 81 -30.17 10.26 -29.62
CA LEU A 81 -28.72 10.31 -29.86
C LEU A 81 -28.12 11.72 -29.67
N ASP A 82 -28.84 12.76 -30.07
CA ASP A 82 -28.40 14.15 -29.98
C ASP A 82 -28.39 14.72 -28.54
N GLN A 83 -29.02 14.03 -27.59
CA GLN A 83 -28.97 14.37 -26.16
C GLN A 83 -27.78 13.77 -25.43
N TRP A 84 -27.05 12.86 -26.07
CA TRP A 84 -25.74 12.43 -25.59
C TRP A 84 -24.73 13.52 -25.93
N LYS A 85 -24.40 14.37 -24.94
CA LYS A 85 -23.48 15.49 -25.09
C LYS A 85 -22.11 15.18 -24.51
N LYS A 86 -21.08 15.81 -25.09
CA LYS A 86 -19.72 15.81 -24.54
C LYS A 86 -19.64 16.59 -23.23
N TRP A 87 -18.65 16.25 -22.41
CA TRP A 87 -18.34 16.98 -21.18
C TRP A 87 -17.80 18.37 -21.49
N ASP A 88 -18.41 19.39 -20.87
CA ASP A 88 -17.93 20.76 -20.89
C ASP A 88 -17.23 21.07 -19.55
N PRO A 89 -15.88 21.22 -19.54
CA PRO A 89 -15.15 21.50 -18.31
C PRO A 89 -15.44 22.88 -17.72
N ALA A 90 -15.88 23.85 -18.53
CA ALA A 90 -16.25 25.19 -18.05
C ALA A 90 -17.61 25.17 -17.34
N ALA A 91 -18.60 24.47 -17.92
CA ALA A 91 -19.93 24.31 -17.33
C ALA A 91 -19.97 23.25 -16.22
N LYS A 92 -18.97 22.34 -16.17
CA LYS A 92 -18.97 21.14 -15.33
C LYS A 92 -20.21 20.28 -15.53
N ALA A 93 -20.63 20.14 -16.79
CA ALA A 93 -21.82 19.41 -17.19
C ALA A 93 -21.65 18.77 -18.58
N TYR A 94 -22.48 17.78 -18.89
CA TYR A 94 -22.60 17.25 -20.26
C TYR A 94 -23.47 18.18 -21.10
N SER A 95 -22.89 19.30 -21.52
CA SER A 95 -23.56 20.37 -22.28
C SER A 95 -22.82 20.77 -23.57
N GLY A 96 -21.72 20.08 -23.89
CA GLY A 96 -20.96 20.33 -25.11
C GLY A 96 -21.66 19.83 -26.37
N ASP A 97 -20.89 19.69 -27.44
CA ASP A 97 -21.37 19.14 -28.71
C ASP A 97 -21.93 17.72 -28.56
N SER A 98 -22.66 17.26 -29.58
CA SER A 98 -23.15 15.88 -29.61
C SER A 98 -21.97 14.90 -29.58
N TYR A 99 -22.00 13.95 -28.65
CA TYR A 99 -21.06 12.83 -28.57
C TYR A 99 -21.33 11.79 -29.67
N ILE A 100 -22.60 11.66 -30.07
CA ILE A 100 -23.05 10.73 -31.10
C ILE A 100 -23.60 11.53 -32.27
N THR A 101 -23.17 11.21 -33.48
CA THR A 101 -23.66 11.85 -34.71
C THR A 101 -23.98 10.80 -35.78
N MET A 102 -24.90 11.14 -36.69
CA MET A 102 -25.23 10.30 -37.84
C MET A 102 -24.23 10.63 -38.97
N LYS A 103 -23.22 9.78 -39.17
CA LYS A 103 -22.20 9.96 -40.21
C LYS A 103 -22.74 9.62 -41.59
N GLU A 104 -23.45 8.49 -41.70
CA GLU A 104 -24.19 8.12 -42.90
C GLU A 104 -25.66 7.93 -42.54
N ALA A 105 -26.53 8.68 -43.21
CA ALA A 105 -27.96 8.64 -42.97
C ALA A 105 -28.55 7.25 -43.30
N PRO A 106 -29.66 6.85 -42.65
CA PRO A 106 -30.31 5.58 -42.93
C PRO A 106 -30.69 5.44 -44.41
N ALA A 107 -30.26 4.35 -45.04
CA ALA A 107 -30.56 4.04 -46.44
C ALA A 107 -30.85 2.54 -46.61
N PHE A 108 -31.70 2.20 -47.57
CA PHE A 108 -31.99 0.79 -47.87
C PHE A 108 -30.80 0.08 -48.50
N VAL A 109 -30.59 -1.19 -48.13
CA VAL A 109 -29.60 -2.05 -48.78
C VAL A 109 -30.24 -2.66 -50.03
N GLY A 110 -30.05 -1.98 -51.17
CA GLY A 110 -30.63 -2.38 -52.45
C GLY A 110 -32.15 -2.48 -52.40
N ASP A 111 -32.70 -3.59 -52.90
CA ASP A 111 -34.15 -3.86 -52.91
C ASP A 111 -34.68 -4.58 -51.66
N SER A 112 -33.84 -4.74 -50.63
CA SER A 112 -34.22 -5.46 -49.40
C SER A 112 -35.02 -4.60 -48.39
N THR A 113 -35.50 -5.24 -47.32
CA THR A 113 -36.10 -4.60 -46.14
C THR A 113 -35.06 -4.02 -45.16
N LYS A 114 -33.77 -4.28 -45.41
CA LYS A 114 -32.68 -3.86 -44.53
C LYS A 114 -32.34 -2.40 -44.76
N ILE A 115 -32.10 -1.69 -43.66
CA ILE A 115 -31.66 -0.30 -43.64
C ILE A 115 -30.29 -0.27 -42.98
N LYS A 116 -29.32 0.36 -43.65
CA LYS A 116 -27.97 0.60 -43.14
C LYS A 116 -27.82 2.07 -42.77
N ALA A 117 -27.17 2.35 -41.65
CA ALA A 117 -26.73 3.67 -41.23
C ALA A 117 -25.34 3.57 -40.58
N THR A 118 -24.63 4.69 -40.47
CA THR A 118 -23.34 4.74 -39.78
C THR A 118 -23.39 5.81 -38.69
N LEU A 119 -23.21 5.39 -37.44
CA LEU A 119 -23.14 6.27 -36.27
C LEU A 119 -21.68 6.56 -35.96
N HIS A 120 -21.33 7.83 -35.79
CA HIS A 120 -20.02 8.25 -35.29
C HIS A 120 -20.11 8.54 -33.79
N PHE A 121 -19.31 7.83 -33.01
CA PHE A 121 -19.07 8.07 -31.60
C PHE A 121 -17.74 8.81 -31.48
N ASP A 122 -17.77 10.03 -30.95
CA ASP A 122 -16.58 10.88 -30.80
C ASP A 122 -15.90 10.64 -29.43
N LEU A 123 -14.95 11.46 -28.99
CA LEU A 123 -14.38 11.44 -27.66
C LEU A 123 -15.31 12.15 -26.66
N LEU A 124 -15.80 11.43 -25.65
CA LEU A 124 -16.81 11.95 -24.72
C LEU A 124 -16.30 13.16 -23.91
N TYR A 125 -15.02 13.17 -23.59
CA TYR A 125 -14.36 14.24 -22.83
C TYR A 125 -13.52 15.17 -23.71
N GLY A 126 -13.59 15.02 -25.04
CA GLY A 126 -12.77 15.79 -25.99
C GLY A 126 -11.27 15.47 -25.95
N THR A 127 -10.90 14.38 -25.27
CA THR A 127 -9.53 13.89 -25.10
C THR A 127 -9.55 12.36 -25.10
N ASN A 128 -8.47 11.75 -25.59
CA ASN A 128 -8.23 10.32 -25.49
C ASN A 128 -7.58 9.94 -24.14
N ASP A 129 -7.25 10.91 -23.28
CA ASP A 129 -6.72 10.66 -21.94
C ASP A 129 -7.70 11.15 -20.85
N VAL A 130 -8.25 10.21 -20.08
CA VAL A 130 -9.09 10.50 -18.91
C VAL A 130 -8.36 10.26 -17.58
N SER A 131 -7.02 10.21 -17.62
CA SER A 131 -6.18 10.14 -16.44
C SER A 131 -6.35 11.36 -15.51
N PRO A 132 -6.56 12.61 -15.96
CA PRO A 132 -6.63 13.74 -15.03
C PRO A 132 -7.73 13.55 -14.00
N ARG A 133 -7.46 13.86 -12.73
CA ARG A 133 -8.42 13.59 -11.63
C ARG A 133 -9.76 14.28 -11.84
N SER A 134 -9.79 15.42 -12.55
CA SER A 134 -11.01 16.13 -12.96
C SER A 134 -11.95 15.31 -13.86
N LEU A 135 -11.41 14.34 -14.62
CA LEU A 135 -12.17 13.46 -15.51
C LEU A 135 -12.30 12.04 -14.93
N ARG A 136 -11.25 11.54 -14.26
CA ARG A 136 -11.20 10.17 -13.71
C ARG A 136 -12.34 9.86 -12.72
N VAL A 137 -12.88 10.88 -12.06
CA VAL A 137 -14.03 10.76 -11.14
C VAL A 137 -15.39 10.66 -11.84
N LEU A 138 -15.48 11.04 -13.12
CA LEU A 138 -16.75 11.22 -13.82
C LEU A 138 -17.20 9.96 -14.57
N TYR A 139 -16.28 9.27 -15.25
CA TYR A 139 -16.63 8.16 -16.12
C TYR A 139 -17.27 6.94 -15.42
N PRO A 140 -16.99 6.60 -14.14
CA PRO A 140 -17.50 5.35 -13.55
C PRO A 140 -19.03 5.22 -13.60
N GLU A 141 -19.74 6.34 -13.51
CA GLU A 141 -21.20 6.39 -13.56
C GLU A 141 -21.77 6.12 -14.96
N LEU A 142 -20.97 6.33 -16.01
CA LEU A 142 -21.37 6.14 -17.41
C LEU A 142 -21.07 4.74 -17.95
N ILE A 143 -20.23 3.96 -17.28
CA ILE A 143 -19.92 2.61 -17.74
C ILE A 143 -21.16 1.73 -17.54
N ASN A 144 -21.82 1.34 -18.63
CA ASN A 144 -22.99 0.48 -18.60
C ASN A 144 -23.27 -0.15 -19.98
N HIS A 145 -24.23 -1.07 -20.00
CA HIS A 145 -24.90 -1.49 -21.22
C HIS A 145 -26.08 -0.58 -21.54
N TYR A 146 -26.13 -0.07 -22.76
CA TYR A 146 -27.20 0.79 -23.27
C TYR A 146 -27.83 0.14 -24.49
N ASP A 147 -29.16 0.10 -24.55
CA ASP A 147 -29.87 -0.36 -25.74
C ASP A 147 -29.78 0.71 -26.83
N LEU A 148 -29.10 0.40 -27.95
CA LEU A 148 -29.27 1.15 -29.19
C LEU A 148 -30.58 0.68 -29.83
N ALA A 149 -31.56 1.58 -29.92
CA ALA A 149 -32.88 1.26 -30.45
C ALA A 149 -33.25 2.18 -31.63
N VAL A 150 -33.84 1.56 -32.65
CA VAL A 150 -34.43 2.22 -33.82
C VAL A 150 -35.92 1.91 -33.80
N LYS A 151 -36.72 2.96 -33.65
CA LYS A 151 -38.18 2.88 -33.67
C LYS A 151 -38.72 3.49 -34.95
N ASP A 152 -39.52 2.72 -35.69
CA ASP A 152 -40.39 3.26 -36.73
C ASP A 152 -41.65 3.82 -36.06
N SER A 153 -41.75 5.15 -35.97
CA SER A 153 -42.91 5.79 -35.33
C SER A 153 -44.21 5.62 -36.12
N GLY A 154 -44.13 5.37 -37.44
CA GLY A 154 -45.29 5.19 -38.29
C GLY A 154 -46.04 3.88 -38.02
N LYS A 155 -45.30 2.81 -37.72
CA LYS A 155 -45.87 1.47 -37.44
C LYS A 155 -45.65 1.01 -35.99
N ASN A 156 -45.07 1.86 -35.16
CA ASN A 156 -44.77 1.62 -33.74
C ASN A 156 -43.98 0.32 -33.50
N ASN A 157 -43.07 -0.03 -34.42
CA ASN A 157 -42.19 -1.18 -34.30
C ASN A 157 -40.80 -0.72 -33.83
N THR A 158 -40.09 -1.54 -33.05
CA THR A 158 -38.77 -1.19 -32.50
C THR A 158 -37.81 -2.35 -32.62
N ALA A 159 -36.67 -2.11 -33.23
CA ALA A 159 -35.53 -3.02 -33.24
C ALA A 159 -34.46 -2.47 -32.29
N LYS A 160 -33.78 -3.35 -31.55
CA LYS A 160 -32.74 -2.92 -30.61
C LYS A 160 -31.62 -3.93 -30.47
N THR A 161 -30.44 -3.43 -30.10
CA THR A 161 -29.29 -4.24 -29.66
C THR A 161 -28.61 -3.56 -28.48
N SER A 162 -27.85 -4.30 -27.68
CA SER A 162 -27.10 -3.75 -26.55
C SER A 162 -25.70 -3.31 -26.98
N LEU A 163 -25.31 -2.09 -26.62
CA LEU A 163 -23.94 -1.59 -26.72
C LEU A 163 -23.33 -1.42 -25.33
N LYS A 164 -22.06 -1.76 -25.16
CA LYS A 164 -21.31 -1.48 -23.91
C LYS A 164 -20.55 -0.17 -24.06
N LEU A 165 -20.86 0.81 -23.21
CA LEU A 165 -20.04 2.02 -23.06
C LEU A 165 -18.99 1.79 -21.98
N ASN A 166 -17.73 1.98 -22.35
CA ASN A 166 -16.59 1.77 -21.47
C ASN A 166 -15.51 2.84 -21.67
N VAL A 167 -14.52 2.88 -20.78
CA VAL A 167 -13.40 3.84 -20.91
C VAL A 167 -12.59 3.51 -22.17
N TYR A 168 -12.15 2.26 -22.27
CA TYR A 168 -11.67 1.55 -23.46
C TYR A 168 -12.22 0.12 -23.39
N ASP A 169 -12.14 -0.64 -24.47
CA ASP A 169 -12.90 -1.88 -24.64
C ASP A 169 -12.61 -2.91 -23.53
N GLU A 170 -11.35 -3.02 -23.09
CA GLU A 170 -10.85 -4.01 -22.15
C GLU A 170 -11.01 -3.63 -20.68
N TYR A 171 -11.47 -2.42 -20.35
CA TYR A 171 -11.62 -2.00 -18.95
C TYR A 171 -12.62 -2.89 -18.19
N LEU A 172 -12.25 -3.38 -17.01
CA LEU A 172 -13.12 -4.20 -16.16
C LEU A 172 -13.41 -3.55 -14.81
N LYS A 173 -14.70 -3.38 -14.46
CA LYS A 173 -15.08 -3.04 -13.08
C LYS A 173 -14.65 -4.15 -12.11
N TRP A 174 -14.52 -3.80 -10.84
CA TRP A 174 -14.17 -4.76 -9.78
C TRP A 174 -15.00 -6.06 -9.85
N ASP A 175 -16.32 -5.94 -9.97
CA ASP A 175 -17.24 -7.09 -9.99
C ASP A 175 -17.16 -7.91 -11.29
N GLU A 176 -16.52 -7.39 -12.35
CA GLU A 176 -16.29 -8.08 -13.62
C GLU A 176 -14.95 -8.87 -13.64
N ILE A 177 -13.96 -8.47 -12.82
CA ILE A 177 -12.63 -9.09 -12.80
C ILE A 177 -12.70 -10.56 -12.43
N LYS A 178 -13.39 -10.93 -11.35
CA LYS A 178 -13.48 -12.34 -10.92
C LYS A 178 -14.23 -13.23 -11.93
N PRO A 179 -15.40 -12.83 -12.46
CA PRO A 179 -16.03 -13.55 -13.57
C PRO A 179 -15.09 -13.76 -14.76
N GLU A 180 -14.30 -12.76 -15.12
CA GLU A 180 -13.36 -12.89 -16.24
C GLU A 180 -12.21 -13.86 -15.92
N ILE A 181 -11.66 -13.83 -14.70
CA ILE A 181 -10.68 -14.82 -14.22
C ILE A 181 -11.24 -16.24 -14.34
N ASP A 182 -12.49 -16.45 -13.93
CA ASP A 182 -13.16 -17.76 -14.00
C ASP A 182 -13.39 -18.22 -15.43
N LYS A 183 -13.75 -17.30 -16.33
CA LYS A 183 -13.89 -17.58 -17.75
C LYS A 183 -12.56 -18.01 -18.35
N ILE A 184 -11.50 -17.24 -18.15
CA ILE A 184 -10.15 -17.57 -18.61
C ILE A 184 -9.71 -18.94 -18.08
N GLN A 185 -9.97 -19.24 -16.80
CA GLN A 185 -9.59 -20.52 -16.21
C GLN A 185 -10.34 -21.71 -16.84
N LYS A 186 -11.60 -21.54 -17.26
CA LYS A 186 -12.36 -22.57 -17.97
C LYS A 186 -11.85 -22.78 -19.41
N GLU A 187 -11.40 -21.71 -20.05
CA GLU A 187 -10.86 -21.71 -21.42
C GLU A 187 -9.38 -22.13 -21.48
N ALA A 188 -8.73 -22.27 -20.32
CA ALA A 188 -7.32 -22.56 -20.22
C ALA A 188 -6.93 -23.88 -20.91
N LYS A 189 -5.72 -23.89 -21.48
CA LYS A 189 -5.14 -25.06 -22.12
C LYS A 189 -4.96 -26.19 -21.10
N LYS A 190 -5.39 -27.39 -21.50
CA LYS A 190 -5.14 -28.61 -20.71
C LYS A 190 -3.64 -28.86 -20.58
N GLY A 191 -3.22 -29.34 -19.41
CA GLY A 191 -1.81 -29.65 -19.13
C GLY A 191 -1.06 -28.55 -18.40
N ARG A 192 -1.63 -27.34 -18.26
CA ARG A 192 -1.10 -26.26 -17.42
C ARG A 192 -1.64 -26.37 -16.00
N TYR A 193 -0.83 -25.99 -15.01
CA TYR A 193 -1.31 -25.79 -13.64
C TYR A 193 -1.77 -24.35 -13.47
N ILE A 194 -3.04 -24.17 -13.10
CA ILE A 194 -3.63 -22.88 -12.76
C ILE A 194 -4.31 -22.99 -11.40
N SER A 195 -3.97 -22.08 -10.49
CA SER A 195 -4.55 -22.04 -9.15
C SER A 195 -4.98 -20.63 -8.80
N TYR A 196 -6.25 -20.45 -8.45
CA TYR A 196 -6.76 -19.21 -7.87
C TYR A 196 -6.64 -19.27 -6.34
N GLU A 197 -5.80 -18.40 -5.77
CA GLU A 197 -5.43 -18.38 -4.35
C GLU A 197 -5.37 -16.93 -3.86
N PRO A 198 -6.49 -16.30 -3.44
CA PRO A 198 -6.46 -14.93 -2.94
C PRO A 198 -5.37 -14.74 -1.88
N LEU A 199 -4.50 -13.73 -2.05
CA LEU A 199 -3.40 -13.49 -1.12
C LEU A 199 -3.90 -13.13 0.28
N GLY A 200 -5.05 -12.47 0.34
CA GLY A 200 -5.70 -12.01 1.56
C GLY A 200 -6.95 -11.20 1.23
N LYS A 201 -7.32 -10.30 2.15
CA LYS A 201 -8.49 -9.44 2.01
C LYS A 201 -8.12 -7.98 2.28
N SER A 202 -8.79 -7.08 1.57
CA SER A 202 -8.77 -5.64 1.83
C SER A 202 -9.46 -5.28 3.16
N VAL A 203 -9.42 -4.00 3.53
CA VAL A 203 -10.10 -3.46 4.72
C VAL A 203 -11.60 -3.76 4.71
N GLU A 204 -12.30 -3.62 3.58
CA GLU A 204 -13.73 -3.94 3.47
C GLU A 204 -14.00 -5.44 3.21
N GLY A 205 -12.95 -6.28 3.21
CA GLY A 205 -13.07 -7.73 3.13
C GLY A 205 -13.10 -8.31 1.72
N ARG A 206 -12.84 -7.50 0.68
CA ARG A 206 -12.75 -7.97 -0.70
C ARG A 206 -11.48 -8.82 -0.90
N PRO A 207 -11.55 -9.95 -1.62
CA PRO A 207 -10.39 -10.79 -1.85
C PRO A 207 -9.38 -10.08 -2.75
N MET A 208 -8.09 -10.09 -2.38
CA MET A 208 -7.02 -9.71 -3.31
C MET A 208 -6.82 -10.86 -4.30
N HIS A 209 -7.44 -10.75 -5.48
CA HIS A 209 -7.42 -11.79 -6.50
C HIS A 209 -5.99 -12.13 -6.90
N PHE A 210 -5.65 -13.42 -6.83
CA PHE A 210 -4.32 -13.88 -7.14
C PHE A 210 -4.36 -15.23 -7.82
N VAL A 211 -3.63 -15.36 -8.93
CA VAL A 211 -3.56 -16.59 -9.72
C VAL A 211 -2.11 -17.00 -9.95
N VAL A 212 -1.85 -18.29 -9.78
CA VAL A 212 -0.59 -18.95 -10.08
C VAL A 212 -0.73 -19.74 -11.36
N ILE A 213 0.12 -19.47 -12.35
CA ILE A 213 0.32 -20.34 -13.52
C ILE A 213 1.69 -21.01 -13.44
N GLY A 214 1.73 -22.32 -13.61
CA GLY A 214 2.95 -23.08 -13.79
C GLY A 214 2.78 -24.17 -14.84
N LYS A 215 3.90 -24.78 -15.25
CA LYS A 215 3.88 -25.94 -16.14
C LYS A 215 2.95 -27.02 -15.62
N ASP A 216 3.16 -27.44 -14.38
CA ASP A 216 2.39 -28.48 -13.71
C ASP A 216 2.44 -28.27 -12.19
N LYS A 217 1.58 -28.99 -11.45
CA LYS A 217 1.52 -28.91 -10.00
C LYS A 217 2.84 -29.34 -9.34
N ALA A 218 3.54 -30.32 -9.91
CA ALA A 218 4.78 -30.83 -9.34
C ALA A 218 5.89 -29.76 -9.35
N SER A 219 5.95 -28.94 -10.39
CA SER A 219 6.89 -27.82 -10.53
C SER A 219 6.64 -26.73 -9.49
N VAL A 220 5.37 -26.38 -9.25
CA VAL A 220 5.00 -25.40 -8.22
C VAL A 220 5.27 -25.94 -6.81
N ASP A 221 4.95 -27.21 -6.57
CA ASP A 221 5.24 -27.89 -5.30
C ASP A 221 6.74 -27.98 -5.04
N GLN A 222 7.55 -28.34 -6.05
CA GLN A 222 9.02 -28.37 -5.95
C GLN A 222 9.55 -26.99 -5.58
N TYR A 223 9.04 -25.93 -6.21
CA TYR A 223 9.45 -24.58 -5.87
C TYR A 223 9.17 -24.24 -4.40
N LEU A 224 7.93 -24.39 -3.96
CA LEU A 224 7.51 -23.99 -2.62
C LEU A 224 8.12 -24.85 -1.51
N LYS A 225 8.32 -26.16 -1.73
CA LYS A 225 8.81 -27.09 -0.72
C LYS A 225 10.34 -27.19 -0.67
N GLU A 226 11.02 -26.92 -1.78
CA GLU A 226 12.47 -27.09 -1.90
C GLU A 226 13.17 -25.80 -2.27
N VAL A 227 12.93 -25.26 -3.47
CA VAL A 227 13.72 -24.16 -4.05
C VAL A 227 13.63 -22.88 -3.21
N ALA A 228 12.41 -22.49 -2.83
CA ALA A 228 12.16 -21.24 -2.09
C ALA A 228 12.83 -21.22 -0.70
N GLN A 229 12.89 -22.38 -0.04
CA GLN A 229 13.56 -22.54 1.25
C GLN A 229 15.08 -22.64 1.08
N GLN A 230 15.54 -23.54 0.19
CA GLN A 230 16.96 -23.82 0.00
C GLN A 230 17.73 -22.61 -0.50
N LYS A 231 17.13 -21.75 -1.33
CA LYS A 231 17.83 -20.54 -1.80
C LYS A 231 18.12 -19.55 -0.68
N LYS A 232 17.29 -19.52 0.37
CA LYS A 232 17.48 -18.64 1.53
C LYS A 232 18.36 -19.28 2.61
N ASP A 233 18.27 -20.60 2.77
CA ASP A 233 18.95 -21.33 3.83
C ASP A 233 20.35 -21.80 3.43
N ASN A 234 20.51 -22.29 2.20
CA ASN A 234 21.74 -22.88 1.66
C ASN A 234 22.08 -22.32 0.27
N PRO A 235 22.13 -20.98 0.08
CA PRO A 235 22.38 -20.37 -1.23
C PRO A 235 23.68 -20.85 -1.89
N GLU A 236 24.77 -20.98 -1.12
CA GLU A 236 26.07 -21.45 -1.62
C GLU A 236 26.01 -22.86 -2.22
N GLU A 237 25.31 -23.78 -1.56
CA GLU A 237 25.14 -25.14 -2.07
C GLU A 237 24.33 -25.12 -3.38
N MET A 238 23.29 -24.28 -3.44
CA MET A 238 22.50 -24.10 -4.66
C MET A 238 23.33 -23.49 -5.79
N LYS A 239 24.16 -22.47 -5.52
CA LYS A 239 25.10 -21.89 -6.51
C LYS A 239 26.03 -22.94 -7.07
N LYS A 240 26.61 -23.78 -6.20
CA LYS A 240 27.47 -24.90 -6.61
C LYS A 240 26.72 -25.91 -7.49
N LYS A 241 25.49 -26.30 -7.10
CA LYS A 241 24.65 -27.22 -7.90
C LYS A 241 24.28 -26.61 -9.25
N LEU A 242 23.97 -25.32 -9.31
CA LEU A 242 23.66 -24.59 -10.54
C LEU A 242 24.87 -24.57 -11.49
N LYS A 243 26.05 -24.17 -10.99
CA LYS A 243 27.32 -24.16 -11.76
C LYS A 243 27.71 -25.54 -12.29
N GLN A 244 27.40 -26.60 -11.55
CA GLN A 244 27.67 -27.99 -11.94
C GLN A 244 26.58 -28.62 -12.84
N GLY A 245 25.52 -27.88 -13.20
CA GLY A 245 24.39 -28.43 -13.98
C GLY A 245 23.57 -29.50 -13.22
N LYS A 246 23.70 -29.56 -11.89
CA LYS A 246 23.01 -30.53 -11.03
C LYS A 246 21.64 -30.06 -10.57
N LEU A 247 21.38 -28.75 -10.60
CA LEU A 247 20.05 -28.19 -10.35
C LEU A 247 19.19 -28.32 -11.61
N LYS A 248 18.50 -29.45 -11.76
CA LYS A 248 17.67 -29.75 -12.94
C LYS A 248 16.21 -29.36 -12.71
N ASN A 249 15.52 -28.99 -13.79
CA ASN A 249 14.08 -28.75 -13.86
C ASN A 249 13.49 -27.69 -12.90
N TYR A 250 14.32 -26.94 -12.18
CA TYR A 250 13.83 -25.87 -11.30
C TYR A 250 13.19 -24.72 -12.08
N LYS A 251 12.22 -24.07 -11.43
CA LYS A 251 11.51 -22.87 -11.91
C LYS A 251 11.75 -21.71 -10.96
N VAL A 252 11.53 -20.51 -11.45
CA VAL A 252 11.64 -19.26 -10.68
C VAL A 252 10.38 -18.41 -10.82
N PRO A 253 9.90 -17.72 -9.78
CA PRO A 253 8.66 -16.96 -9.91
C PRO A 253 8.88 -15.58 -10.54
N VAL A 254 7.93 -15.16 -11.37
CA VAL A 254 7.79 -13.79 -11.89
C VAL A 254 6.44 -13.25 -11.44
N TRP A 255 6.45 -12.10 -10.78
CA TRP A 255 5.27 -11.50 -10.17
C TRP A 255 4.82 -10.28 -10.96
N ILE A 256 3.56 -10.25 -11.38
CA ILE A 256 2.92 -9.10 -12.01
C ILE A 256 1.90 -8.50 -11.05
N ASN A 257 1.98 -7.20 -10.83
CA ASN A 257 1.27 -6.48 -9.77
C ASN A 257 0.66 -5.18 -10.30
N ASN A 258 -0.41 -4.73 -9.66
CA ASN A 258 -0.85 -3.34 -9.67
C ASN A 258 -1.23 -2.94 -8.24
N ILE A 259 -0.72 -1.81 -7.77
CA ILE A 259 -1.02 -1.30 -6.42
C ILE A 259 -2.06 -0.17 -6.39
N HIS A 260 -2.14 0.63 -7.45
CA HIS A 260 -3.11 1.71 -7.60
C HIS A 260 -4.15 1.35 -8.68
N PRO A 261 -5.38 1.03 -8.29
CA PRO A 261 -6.35 0.40 -9.19
C PRO A 261 -7.15 1.38 -10.04
N ASP A 262 -7.06 2.69 -9.76
CA ASP A 262 -7.61 3.73 -10.63
C ASP A 262 -6.66 4.05 -11.80
N GLU A 263 -5.42 3.54 -11.77
CA GLU A 263 -4.50 3.42 -12.91
C GLU A 263 -4.83 2.15 -13.70
N SER A 264 -6.08 2.16 -14.18
CA SER A 264 -6.81 1.00 -14.68
C SER A 264 -6.08 0.17 -15.74
N PRO A 265 -5.36 0.78 -16.73
CA PRO A 265 -4.59 0.03 -17.70
C PRO A 265 -3.69 -1.06 -17.09
N GLY A 266 -3.12 -0.84 -15.90
CA GLY A 266 -2.33 -1.85 -15.20
C GLY A 266 -3.13 -3.08 -14.79
N VAL A 267 -4.30 -2.90 -14.16
CA VAL A 267 -5.17 -4.01 -13.75
C VAL A 267 -5.62 -4.82 -14.97
N ASP A 268 -6.06 -4.12 -16.00
CA ASP A 268 -6.65 -4.73 -17.19
C ASP A 268 -5.57 -5.43 -18.04
N ALA A 269 -4.34 -4.89 -18.11
CA ALA A 269 -3.19 -5.56 -18.72
C ALA A 269 -2.81 -6.87 -18.00
N ILE A 270 -2.91 -6.93 -16.67
CA ILE A 270 -2.66 -8.16 -15.91
C ILE A 270 -3.70 -9.24 -16.26
N VAL A 271 -4.95 -8.85 -16.49
CA VAL A 271 -6.01 -9.77 -16.96
C VAL A 271 -5.68 -10.34 -18.34
N GLU A 272 -5.23 -9.51 -19.28
CA GLU A 272 -4.87 -9.99 -20.63
C GLU A 272 -3.60 -10.84 -20.63
N MET A 273 -2.60 -10.50 -19.82
CA MET A 273 -1.43 -11.37 -19.63
C MET A 273 -1.86 -12.72 -19.07
N TYR A 274 -2.70 -12.74 -18.03
CA TYR A 274 -3.25 -13.99 -17.50
C TYR A 274 -3.98 -14.80 -18.58
N ARG A 275 -4.85 -14.16 -19.38
CA ARG A 275 -5.51 -14.81 -20.53
C ARG A 275 -4.50 -15.42 -21.49
N THR A 276 -3.52 -14.64 -21.93
CA THR A 276 -2.51 -15.07 -22.90
C THR A 276 -1.74 -16.29 -22.41
N PHE A 277 -1.25 -16.28 -21.17
CA PHE A 277 -0.51 -17.42 -20.60
C PHE A 277 -1.41 -18.62 -20.24
N ALA A 278 -2.70 -18.41 -19.97
CA ALA A 278 -3.64 -19.49 -19.69
C ALA A 278 -4.12 -20.21 -20.97
N THR A 279 -4.38 -19.48 -22.05
CA THR A 279 -5.16 -20.00 -23.20
C THR A 279 -4.39 -20.16 -24.51
N LYS A 280 -3.29 -19.42 -24.73
CA LYS A 280 -2.54 -19.46 -26.01
C LYS A 280 -1.36 -20.42 -25.95
N ASP A 281 -1.00 -21.04 -27.08
CA ASP A 281 0.22 -21.85 -27.20
C ASP A 281 1.45 -20.95 -27.41
N GLU A 282 1.26 -19.89 -28.20
CA GLU A 282 2.25 -18.85 -28.47
C GLU A 282 1.58 -17.48 -28.61
N THR A 283 2.37 -16.43 -28.42
CA THR A 283 1.99 -15.04 -28.70
C THR A 283 3.16 -14.34 -29.38
N THR A 284 2.88 -13.33 -30.21
CA THR A 284 3.90 -12.55 -30.91
C THR A 284 3.73 -11.07 -30.60
N TYR A 285 4.86 -10.37 -30.47
CA TYR A 285 4.89 -8.91 -30.32
C TYR A 285 6.08 -8.34 -31.10
N LYS A 286 5.98 -7.06 -31.48
CA LYS A 286 7.08 -6.31 -32.10
C LYS A 286 8.04 -5.76 -31.06
N THR A 287 9.31 -5.61 -31.43
CA THR A 287 10.35 -4.92 -30.65
C THR A 287 11.39 -4.36 -31.63
N THR A 288 12.47 -3.78 -31.13
CA THR A 288 13.61 -3.34 -31.95
C THR A 288 14.87 -4.15 -31.65
N ASP A 289 15.69 -4.39 -32.67
CA ASP A 289 17.03 -4.96 -32.49
C ASP A 289 18.03 -3.92 -31.95
N ALA A 290 19.29 -4.33 -31.76
CA ALA A 290 20.34 -3.44 -31.27
C ALA A 290 20.65 -2.25 -32.20
N GLN A 291 20.16 -2.27 -33.45
CA GLN A 291 20.28 -1.17 -34.43
C GLN A 291 18.98 -0.36 -34.54
N GLY A 292 17.98 -0.62 -33.68
CA GLY A 292 16.69 0.08 -33.70
C GLY A 292 15.71 -0.41 -34.78
N ARG A 293 16.00 -1.52 -35.47
CA ARG A 293 15.14 -2.03 -36.55
C ARG A 293 14.01 -2.89 -35.98
N GLU A 294 12.79 -2.71 -36.48
CA GLU A 294 11.63 -3.51 -36.06
C GLU A 294 11.88 -5.01 -36.28
N LYS A 295 11.49 -5.81 -35.28
CA LYS A 295 11.58 -7.26 -35.27
C LYS A 295 10.38 -7.85 -34.55
N ASN A 296 9.83 -8.95 -35.09
CA ASN A 296 8.86 -9.77 -34.39
C ASN A 296 9.53 -10.78 -33.45
N VAL A 297 9.00 -10.91 -32.25
CA VAL A 297 9.41 -11.91 -31.25
C VAL A 297 8.20 -12.80 -30.93
N THR A 298 8.37 -14.11 -31.12
CA THR A 298 7.38 -15.12 -30.73
C THR A 298 7.75 -15.72 -29.37
N LEU A 299 6.83 -15.62 -28.42
CA LEU A 299 6.89 -16.23 -27.09
C LEU A 299 6.08 -17.52 -27.11
N ASN A 300 6.75 -18.66 -26.95
CA ASN A 300 6.08 -19.95 -26.75
C ASN A 300 5.77 -20.15 -25.26
N VAL A 301 4.49 -20.30 -24.91
CA VAL A 301 4.04 -20.29 -23.52
C VAL A 301 4.57 -21.49 -22.74
N ASP A 302 4.55 -22.69 -23.32
CA ASP A 302 4.99 -23.89 -22.61
C ASP A 302 6.51 -23.88 -22.34
N LYS A 303 7.33 -23.38 -23.29
CA LYS A 303 8.76 -23.14 -23.08
C LYS A 303 9.03 -22.06 -22.03
N THR A 304 8.17 -21.06 -21.92
CA THR A 304 8.25 -20.07 -20.85
C THR A 304 7.95 -20.71 -19.50
N LEU A 305 6.87 -21.51 -19.38
CA LEU A 305 6.50 -22.22 -18.16
C LEU A 305 7.49 -23.35 -17.77
N ASP A 306 8.32 -23.83 -18.70
CA ASP A 306 9.48 -24.67 -18.41
C ASP A 306 10.57 -23.95 -17.61
N ASN A 307 10.50 -22.62 -17.50
CA ASN A 307 11.48 -21.79 -16.81
C ASN A 307 10.89 -21.03 -15.62
N VAL A 308 9.65 -20.54 -15.74
CA VAL A 308 9.07 -19.65 -14.73
C VAL A 308 7.75 -20.16 -14.14
N ILE A 309 7.41 -19.65 -12.96
CA ILE A 309 6.07 -19.70 -12.37
C ILE A 309 5.53 -18.26 -12.42
N LEU A 310 4.38 -18.05 -13.03
CA LEU A 310 3.78 -16.72 -13.14
C LEU A 310 2.80 -16.49 -12.01
N LEU A 311 2.92 -15.34 -11.36
CA LEU A 311 2.12 -14.92 -10.21
C LEU A 311 1.41 -13.62 -10.58
N PHE A 312 0.08 -13.67 -10.71
CA PHE A 312 -0.72 -12.51 -11.11
C PHE A 312 -1.47 -11.99 -9.90
N ASN A 313 -1.06 -10.83 -9.37
CA ASN A 313 -1.84 -10.05 -8.40
C ASN A 313 -2.57 -8.93 -9.15
N PHE A 314 -3.82 -9.18 -9.53
CA PHE A 314 -4.60 -8.27 -10.40
C PHE A 314 -4.74 -6.86 -9.82
N THR A 315 -4.92 -6.77 -8.50
CA THR A 315 -4.76 -5.51 -7.78
C THR A 315 -4.50 -5.79 -6.30
N GLN A 316 -3.56 -5.05 -5.72
CA GLN A 316 -3.30 -5.02 -4.28
C GLN A 316 -4.36 -4.21 -3.51
N ASN A 317 -5.11 -3.34 -4.18
CA ASN A 317 -6.14 -2.48 -3.57
C ASN A 317 -7.55 -2.78 -4.13
N PRO A 318 -8.16 -3.93 -3.81
CA PRO A 318 -9.54 -4.26 -4.21
C PRO A 318 -10.57 -3.17 -3.92
N ASP A 319 -10.47 -2.51 -2.76
CA ASP A 319 -11.43 -1.48 -2.38
C ASP A 319 -11.26 -0.24 -3.25
N GLY A 320 -10.02 0.14 -3.58
CA GLY A 320 -9.75 1.21 -4.53
C GLY A 320 -10.29 0.91 -5.93
N ARG A 321 -10.22 -0.35 -6.42
CA ARG A 321 -10.80 -0.70 -7.72
C ARG A 321 -12.32 -0.58 -7.70
N PHE A 322 -12.95 -0.97 -6.60
CA PHE A 322 -14.39 -0.87 -6.42
C PHE A 322 -14.87 0.58 -6.38
N HIS A 323 -14.16 1.45 -5.66
CA HIS A 323 -14.53 2.86 -5.48
C HIS A 323 -13.91 3.82 -6.53
N ASN A 324 -13.09 3.29 -7.45
CA ASN A 324 -12.26 4.04 -8.39
C ASN A 324 -11.36 5.11 -7.71
N THR A 325 -10.56 4.65 -6.75
CA THR A 325 -9.62 5.48 -5.98
C THR A 325 -8.21 4.90 -5.95
N ARG A 326 -7.20 5.79 -6.01
CA ARG A 326 -5.79 5.43 -5.82
C ARG A 326 -5.51 4.84 -4.44
N ARG A 327 -5.95 5.56 -3.40
CA ARG A 327 -5.77 5.18 -1.99
C ARG A 327 -6.75 4.09 -1.58
N ASN A 328 -6.44 3.35 -0.52
CA ASN A 328 -7.39 2.43 0.10
C ASN A 328 -8.49 3.20 0.85
N VAL A 329 -9.48 2.49 1.41
CA VAL A 329 -10.63 3.09 2.13
C VAL A 329 -10.26 3.80 3.43
N ASN A 330 -9.05 3.58 3.95
CA ASN A 330 -8.52 4.32 5.10
C ASN A 330 -7.75 5.59 4.67
N ASP A 331 -7.73 5.93 3.37
CA ASP A 331 -7.00 7.07 2.80
C ASP A 331 -5.46 6.93 2.86
N PHE A 332 -4.96 5.69 2.74
CA PHE A 332 -3.53 5.40 2.62
C PHE A 332 -3.16 5.15 1.15
N ASP A 333 -2.11 5.83 0.70
CA ASP A 333 -1.39 5.42 -0.51
C ASP A 333 -0.57 4.18 -0.14
N LEU A 334 -0.95 3.02 -0.69
CA LEU A 334 -0.32 1.76 -0.35
C LEU A 334 1.12 1.68 -0.87
N ASN A 335 1.45 2.42 -1.94
CA ASN A 335 2.81 2.55 -2.47
C ASN A 335 3.67 3.52 -1.64
N ARG A 336 3.23 3.85 -0.42
CA ARG A 336 4.02 4.47 0.65
C ARG A 336 3.99 3.67 1.95
N ASP A 337 3.41 2.46 1.93
CA ASP A 337 3.18 1.64 3.12
C ASP A 337 3.81 0.23 3.02
N ASN A 338 4.42 -0.18 1.89
CA ASN A 338 4.94 -1.55 1.78
C ASN A 338 6.01 -1.90 2.84
N THR A 339 6.86 -0.93 3.21
CA THR A 339 7.76 -1.12 4.35
C THR A 339 7.07 -0.90 5.69
N TYR A 340 6.20 0.10 5.86
CA TYR A 340 5.57 0.39 7.15
C TYR A 340 4.57 -0.71 7.58
N GLN A 341 3.82 -1.25 6.63
CA GLN A 341 2.85 -2.33 6.75
C GLN A 341 1.76 -2.01 7.77
N THR A 342 1.24 -0.78 7.72
CA THR A 342 0.16 -0.31 8.61
C THR A 342 -1.20 -0.79 8.11
N GLN A 343 -1.33 -1.04 6.79
CA GLN A 343 -2.54 -1.52 6.15
C GLN A 343 -2.55 -3.05 5.97
N THR A 344 -3.74 -3.65 5.82
CA THR A 344 -3.87 -5.12 5.68
C THR A 344 -3.39 -5.60 4.31
N GLU A 345 -3.54 -4.75 3.28
CA GLU A 345 -3.14 -5.00 1.90
C GLU A 345 -1.61 -5.16 1.79
N THR A 346 -0.84 -4.21 2.34
CA THR A 346 0.63 -4.23 2.33
C THR A 346 1.20 -5.35 3.20
N GLN A 347 0.58 -5.65 4.35
CA GLN A 347 0.90 -6.85 5.14
C GLN A 347 0.67 -8.15 4.37
N THR A 348 -0.34 -8.17 3.51
CA THR A 348 -0.69 -9.32 2.67
C THR A 348 0.31 -9.50 1.54
N LEU A 349 0.65 -8.42 0.82
CA LEU A 349 1.73 -8.42 -0.17
C LEU A 349 3.04 -8.94 0.44
N SER A 350 3.41 -8.42 1.62
CA SER A 350 4.64 -8.80 2.32
C SER A 350 4.72 -10.31 2.61
N ARG A 351 3.61 -10.93 3.04
CA ARG A 351 3.54 -12.40 3.21
C ARG A 351 3.69 -13.13 1.87
N GLY A 352 3.10 -12.58 0.82
CA GLY A 352 3.23 -13.09 -0.55
C GLY A 352 4.68 -13.08 -1.03
N LEU A 353 5.37 -11.95 -0.90
CA LEU A 353 6.79 -11.81 -1.25
C LEU A 353 7.69 -12.68 -0.37
N ALA A 354 7.41 -12.81 0.93
CA ALA A 354 8.13 -13.73 1.79
C ALA A 354 7.95 -15.21 1.36
N LYS A 355 6.73 -15.62 0.97
CA LYS A 355 6.41 -16.97 0.48
C LYS A 355 7.08 -17.25 -0.86
N TRP A 356 6.91 -16.34 -1.83
CA TRP A 356 7.28 -16.59 -3.21
C TRP A 356 8.67 -16.13 -3.57
N ALA A 357 9.19 -15.03 -2.99
CA ALA A 357 10.50 -14.46 -3.28
C ALA A 357 10.80 -14.46 -4.80
N PRO A 358 10.02 -13.74 -5.62
CA PRO A 358 10.16 -13.79 -7.07
C PRO A 358 11.57 -13.33 -7.53
N ILE A 359 11.99 -13.72 -8.72
CA ILE A 359 13.21 -13.15 -9.34
C ILE A 359 12.94 -11.81 -10.04
N SER A 360 11.66 -11.52 -10.32
CA SER A 360 11.22 -10.27 -10.93
C SER A 360 9.82 -9.92 -10.42
N LEU A 361 9.62 -8.65 -10.08
CA LEU A 361 8.33 -8.06 -9.80
C LEU A 361 8.12 -6.88 -10.74
N ILE A 362 7.04 -6.92 -11.52
CA ILE A 362 6.63 -5.85 -12.43
C ILE A 362 5.35 -5.26 -11.85
N ASP A 363 5.41 -4.01 -11.39
CA ASP A 363 4.28 -3.26 -10.85
C ASP A 363 3.83 -2.23 -11.89
N PHE A 364 2.62 -2.39 -12.41
CA PHE A 364 2.04 -1.49 -13.41
C PHE A 364 1.34 -0.30 -12.73
N HIS A 365 1.70 0.91 -13.15
CA HIS A 365 1.23 2.20 -12.63
C HIS A 365 0.82 3.17 -13.75
N GLY A 366 0.25 4.28 -13.30
CA GLY A 366 0.12 5.54 -14.02
C GLY A 366 -0.04 6.73 -13.04
N PHE A 367 -0.09 7.98 -13.45
CA PHE A 367 0.18 8.44 -14.79
C PHE A 367 1.35 9.41 -14.71
N TYR A 368 2.36 9.14 -15.51
CA TYR A 368 3.53 9.99 -15.67
C TYR A 368 3.59 10.45 -17.11
N ASN A 369 3.91 11.72 -17.37
CA ASN A 369 3.81 12.27 -18.74
C ASN A 369 4.59 11.45 -19.80
N GLU A 370 5.65 10.77 -19.37
CA GLU A 370 6.44 9.86 -20.17
C GLU A 370 6.18 8.40 -19.78
N PHE A 371 6.39 7.46 -20.72
CA PHE A 371 6.40 6.03 -20.43
C PHE A 371 7.70 5.66 -19.70
N VAL A 372 7.65 5.44 -18.38
CA VAL A 372 8.84 5.31 -17.52
C VAL A 372 8.95 3.90 -16.96
N ILE A 373 10.17 3.35 -16.97
CA ILE A 373 10.45 1.99 -16.52
C ILE A 373 11.70 2.01 -15.65
N GLU A 374 11.57 1.67 -14.36
CA GLU A 374 12.71 1.54 -13.44
C GLU A 374 13.76 0.56 -13.98
N PRO A 375 15.08 0.78 -13.75
CA PRO A 375 15.69 1.28 -12.52
C PRO A 375 15.67 2.81 -12.26
N CYS A 376 15.74 3.17 -10.97
CA CYS A 376 15.74 4.53 -10.42
C CYS A 376 17.09 5.25 -10.53
N THR A 377 17.11 6.57 -10.32
CA THR A 377 18.37 7.31 -10.10
C THR A 377 18.85 7.16 -8.65
N PRO A 378 20.11 7.51 -8.33
CA PRO A 378 20.52 7.76 -6.95
C PRO A 378 19.67 8.87 -6.27
N PRO A 379 19.68 8.95 -4.92
CA PRO A 379 20.40 8.06 -4.02
C PRO A 379 19.72 6.70 -3.90
N HIS A 380 20.56 5.68 -3.75
CA HIS A 380 20.11 4.30 -3.59
C HIS A 380 20.13 3.88 -2.12
N ASN A 381 19.19 3.02 -1.72
CA ASN A 381 19.20 2.50 -0.36
C ASN A 381 20.43 1.58 -0.16
N PRO A 382 21.29 1.81 0.86
CA PRO A 382 22.54 1.08 1.05
C PRO A 382 22.34 -0.40 1.42
N ASN A 383 21.10 -0.78 1.73
CA ASN A 383 20.73 -2.15 2.09
C ASN A 383 20.43 -3.03 0.87
N TYR A 384 20.41 -2.47 -0.34
CA TYR A 384 20.33 -3.23 -1.57
C TYR A 384 21.69 -3.85 -1.94
N GLU A 385 21.63 -4.89 -2.78
CA GLU A 385 22.79 -5.47 -3.48
C GLU A 385 22.70 -5.03 -4.94
N TYR A 386 22.90 -3.74 -5.17
CA TYR A 386 22.55 -3.06 -6.43
C TYR A 386 23.35 -3.61 -7.63
N ASP A 387 24.63 -3.91 -7.42
CA ASP A 387 25.54 -4.54 -8.38
C ASP A 387 24.98 -5.83 -9.00
N LEU A 388 24.25 -6.63 -8.21
CA LEU A 388 23.63 -7.88 -8.66
C LEU A 388 22.24 -7.70 -9.26
N LEU A 389 21.52 -6.66 -8.83
CA LEU A 389 20.18 -6.33 -9.30
C LEU A 389 20.23 -5.65 -10.67
N MET A 390 21.15 -4.70 -10.87
CA MET A 390 21.26 -3.92 -12.11
C MET A 390 21.66 -4.74 -13.33
N ASP A 391 22.48 -5.79 -13.16
CA ASP A 391 22.80 -6.77 -14.21
C ASP A 391 21.52 -7.37 -14.85
N GLY A 392 20.45 -7.48 -14.06
CA GLY A 392 19.15 -7.95 -14.52
C GLY A 392 18.21 -6.83 -14.94
N MET A 393 18.07 -5.81 -14.09
CA MET A 393 17.03 -4.77 -14.19
C MET A 393 17.18 -3.90 -15.43
N LEU A 394 18.38 -3.37 -15.70
CA LEU A 394 18.56 -2.41 -16.78
C LEU A 394 18.26 -3.01 -18.17
N PRO A 395 18.81 -4.19 -18.54
CA PRO A 395 18.45 -4.80 -19.82
C PRO A 395 16.98 -5.24 -19.89
N ASN A 396 16.38 -5.64 -18.76
CA ASN A 396 14.95 -5.98 -18.72
C ASN A 396 14.08 -4.76 -19.03
N ALA A 397 14.42 -3.60 -18.45
CA ALA A 397 13.70 -2.36 -18.68
C ALA A 397 13.71 -1.95 -20.16
N HIS A 398 14.84 -2.08 -20.84
CA HIS A 398 14.91 -1.87 -22.29
C HIS A 398 14.05 -2.83 -23.10
N GLU A 399 14.04 -4.13 -22.76
CA GLU A 399 13.20 -5.10 -23.47
C GLU A 399 11.71 -4.78 -23.30
N MET A 400 11.31 -4.35 -22.09
CA MET A 400 9.94 -3.91 -21.81
C MET A 400 9.59 -2.64 -22.59
N GLY A 401 10.44 -1.61 -22.55
CA GLY A 401 10.21 -0.33 -23.22
C GLY A 401 10.12 -0.46 -24.74
N LYS A 402 11.08 -1.16 -25.35
CA LYS A 402 11.09 -1.42 -26.81
C LYS A 402 9.84 -2.16 -27.27
N ALA A 403 9.38 -3.14 -26.49
CA ALA A 403 8.15 -3.86 -26.80
C ALA A 403 6.91 -2.97 -26.63
N GLY A 404 6.85 -2.14 -25.60
CA GLY A 404 5.73 -1.21 -25.41
C GLY A 404 5.57 -0.24 -26.58
N ILE A 405 6.64 0.45 -26.97
CA ILE A 405 6.58 1.46 -28.05
C ILE A 405 6.37 0.83 -29.44
N ALA A 406 6.94 -0.35 -29.72
CA ALA A 406 6.84 -0.95 -31.05
C ALA A 406 5.44 -1.50 -31.40
N ASN A 407 4.51 -1.54 -30.44
CA ASN A 407 3.16 -2.08 -30.62
C ASN A 407 2.05 -1.08 -30.26
N THR A 408 2.40 0.19 -30.05
CA THR A 408 1.47 1.25 -29.65
C THR A 408 1.81 2.56 -30.32
N ASP A 409 1.01 3.58 -30.04
CA ASP A 409 1.23 4.95 -30.53
C ASP A 409 2.31 5.73 -29.75
N TYR A 410 2.91 5.14 -28.69
CA TYR A 410 4.02 5.77 -27.97
C TYR A 410 5.31 5.70 -28.78
N ASP A 411 6.02 6.83 -28.87
CA ASP A 411 7.26 6.95 -29.65
C ASP A 411 8.54 6.76 -28.81
N SER A 412 8.42 6.77 -27.49
CA SER A 412 9.54 6.78 -26.55
C SER A 412 9.19 6.11 -25.23
N TYR A 413 10.23 5.60 -24.56
CA TYR A 413 10.21 5.19 -23.17
C TYR A 413 11.47 5.73 -22.50
N LEU A 414 11.44 5.86 -21.18
CA LEU A 414 12.55 6.35 -20.37
C LEU A 414 12.91 5.35 -19.29
N ILE A 415 14.20 5.23 -19.01
CA ILE A 415 14.75 4.56 -17.85
C ILE A 415 15.36 5.62 -16.94
N PRO A 416 14.81 5.89 -15.74
CA PRO A 416 15.27 6.98 -14.88
C PRO A 416 16.79 7.02 -14.68
N LEU A 417 17.41 5.87 -14.41
CA LEU A 417 18.86 5.75 -14.21
C LEU A 417 19.70 6.27 -15.40
N GLU A 418 19.23 6.11 -16.63
CA GLU A 418 19.97 6.52 -17.83
C GLU A 418 19.56 7.91 -18.33
N ASP A 419 18.27 8.23 -18.19
CA ASP A 419 17.68 9.38 -18.88
C ASP A 419 17.45 10.60 -17.98
N TRP A 420 17.52 10.44 -16.65
CA TRP A 420 17.38 11.55 -15.70
C TRP A 420 18.60 11.71 -14.78
N PRO A 421 18.99 12.96 -14.47
CA PRO A 421 20.17 13.20 -13.64
C PRO A 421 19.95 12.84 -12.16
N ASN A 422 18.82 13.21 -11.56
CA ASN A 422 18.58 13.07 -10.11
C ASN A 422 17.08 13.08 -9.77
N LYS A 423 16.29 12.29 -10.50
CA LYS A 423 14.83 12.24 -10.38
C LYS A 423 14.39 10.80 -10.32
N PHE A 424 13.43 10.51 -9.43
CA PHE A 424 12.82 9.18 -9.29
C PHE A 424 13.79 8.20 -8.59
N ASP A 425 14.18 8.55 -7.36
CA ASP A 425 15.09 7.78 -6.52
C ASP A 425 14.45 6.51 -5.93
N ASP A 426 15.28 5.58 -5.44
CA ASP A 426 14.85 4.39 -4.69
C ASP A 426 15.43 4.32 -3.26
N ALA A 427 15.86 5.46 -2.69
CA ALA A 427 16.29 5.53 -1.31
C ALA A 427 15.17 5.08 -0.35
N THR A 428 13.92 5.37 -0.69
CA THR A 428 12.77 4.86 0.05
C THR A 428 12.52 3.37 -0.24
N PRO A 429 12.39 2.53 0.79
CA PRO A 429 12.04 1.12 0.63
C PRO A 429 10.53 0.89 0.47
N SER A 430 9.73 1.95 0.28
CA SER A 430 8.26 1.87 0.43
C SER A 430 7.51 1.57 -0.87
N TYR A 431 8.14 1.74 -2.03
CA TYR A 431 7.51 1.44 -3.31
C TYR A 431 7.45 -0.08 -3.51
N THR A 432 6.44 -0.62 -4.19
CA THR A 432 6.30 -2.08 -4.37
C THR A 432 7.53 -2.68 -5.05
N SER A 433 8.03 -2.00 -6.08
CA SER A 433 9.23 -2.38 -6.84
C SER A 433 10.47 -2.41 -5.93
N THR A 434 10.76 -1.29 -5.27
CA THR A 434 11.93 -1.12 -4.39
C THR A 434 11.86 -2.04 -3.17
N PHE A 435 10.66 -2.21 -2.59
CA PHE A 435 10.40 -3.19 -1.53
C PHE A 435 10.70 -4.63 -1.97
N SER A 436 10.40 -4.98 -3.23
CA SER A 436 10.66 -6.32 -3.75
C SER A 436 12.16 -6.61 -3.95
N MET A 437 12.99 -5.58 -4.14
CA MET A 437 14.45 -5.72 -4.29
C MET A 437 15.10 -6.31 -3.04
N PHE A 438 14.55 -6.05 -1.85
CA PHE A 438 14.97 -6.71 -0.61
C PHE A 438 14.78 -8.23 -0.61
N HIS A 439 13.85 -8.72 -1.42
CA HIS A 439 13.65 -10.15 -1.65
C HIS A 439 14.54 -10.68 -2.78
N GLY A 440 15.47 -9.89 -3.30
CA GLY A 440 16.35 -10.25 -4.42
C GLY A 440 15.62 -10.33 -5.76
N ALA A 441 14.53 -9.57 -5.92
CA ALA A 441 13.79 -9.46 -7.17
C ALA A 441 14.29 -8.27 -7.99
N MET A 442 14.31 -8.40 -9.32
CA MET A 442 14.31 -7.24 -10.22
C MET A 442 12.97 -6.53 -10.06
N GLY A 443 12.95 -5.42 -9.34
CA GLY A 443 11.74 -4.63 -9.09
C GLY A 443 11.56 -3.56 -10.15
N HIS A 444 10.41 -3.52 -10.82
CA HIS A 444 10.11 -2.50 -11.82
C HIS A 444 8.79 -1.83 -11.53
N THR A 445 8.81 -0.52 -11.26
CA THR A 445 7.66 0.33 -11.55
C THR A 445 7.64 0.60 -13.06
N VAL A 446 6.48 0.41 -13.68
CA VAL A 446 6.21 0.73 -15.07
C VAL A 446 5.07 1.76 -15.11
N GLU A 447 5.41 3.03 -15.28
CA GLU A 447 4.46 4.15 -15.34
C GLU A 447 4.05 4.42 -16.78
N ILE A 448 2.75 4.50 -17.05
CA ILE A 448 2.20 4.80 -18.37
C ILE A 448 1.56 6.21 -18.41
N PRO A 449 1.55 6.94 -19.54
CA PRO A 449 1.07 8.33 -19.55
C PRO A 449 -0.44 8.52 -19.53
N ASP A 450 -1.22 7.65 -20.16
CA ASP A 450 -2.63 7.94 -20.40
C ASP A 450 -3.57 6.88 -19.83
N LEU A 451 -4.79 7.27 -19.48
CA LEU A 451 -5.84 6.31 -19.15
C LEU A 451 -6.63 5.95 -20.41
N ASN A 452 -6.07 5.08 -21.25
CA ASN A 452 -6.68 4.66 -22.52
C ASN A 452 -6.25 3.26 -23.00
N GLY A 453 -6.74 2.86 -24.17
CA GLY A 453 -6.44 1.56 -24.79
C GLY A 453 -4.98 1.38 -25.23
N GLU A 454 -4.28 2.45 -25.65
CA GLU A 454 -2.86 2.38 -26.04
C GLU A 454 -1.96 2.13 -24.83
N SER A 455 -2.23 2.78 -23.70
CA SER A 455 -1.57 2.50 -22.43
C SER A 455 -1.78 1.06 -21.96
N TYR A 456 -3.00 0.54 -22.09
CA TYR A 456 -3.28 -0.87 -21.81
C TYR A 456 -2.44 -1.81 -22.68
N LYS A 457 -2.38 -1.57 -24.00
CA LYS A 457 -1.56 -2.37 -24.93
C LYS A 457 -0.08 -2.29 -24.58
N ALA A 458 0.44 -1.09 -24.29
CA ALA A 458 1.85 -0.88 -23.96
C ALA A 458 2.26 -1.73 -22.74
N LEU A 459 1.43 -1.72 -21.69
CA LEU A 459 1.66 -2.51 -20.48
C LEU A 459 1.59 -4.01 -20.74
N VAL A 460 0.66 -4.49 -21.59
CA VAL A 460 0.61 -5.91 -21.99
C VAL A 460 1.93 -6.32 -22.68
N TYR A 461 2.39 -5.56 -23.67
CA TYR A 461 3.59 -5.91 -24.43
C TYR A 461 4.87 -5.76 -23.61
N ALA A 462 4.97 -4.72 -22.77
CA ALA A 462 6.02 -4.57 -21.78
C ALA A 462 6.06 -5.78 -20.84
N GLY A 463 4.93 -6.18 -20.28
CA GLY A 463 4.83 -7.35 -19.40
C GLY A 463 5.23 -8.67 -20.09
N LEU A 464 4.81 -8.88 -21.34
CA LEU A 464 5.21 -10.06 -22.12
C LEU A 464 6.72 -10.10 -22.36
N ALA A 465 7.33 -8.97 -22.71
CA ALA A 465 8.77 -8.86 -22.88
C ALA A 465 9.53 -9.09 -21.57
N GLY A 466 9.05 -8.52 -20.46
CA GLY A 466 9.65 -8.72 -19.14
C GLY A 466 9.61 -10.19 -18.68
N VAL A 467 8.47 -10.86 -18.87
CA VAL A 467 8.35 -12.30 -18.58
C VAL A 467 9.29 -13.13 -19.46
N LYS A 468 9.37 -12.82 -20.76
CA LYS A 468 10.25 -13.51 -21.69
C LYS A 468 11.72 -13.33 -21.30
N TYR A 469 12.14 -12.11 -20.98
CA TYR A 469 13.50 -11.82 -20.55
C TYR A 469 13.86 -12.63 -19.29
N ALA A 470 12.97 -12.66 -18.29
CA ALA A 470 13.17 -13.45 -17.08
C ALA A 470 13.29 -14.96 -17.35
N ALA A 471 12.47 -15.48 -18.27
CA ALA A 471 12.50 -16.90 -18.65
C ALA A 471 13.77 -17.27 -19.42
N ASP A 472 14.17 -16.47 -20.42
CA ASP A 472 15.35 -16.70 -21.25
C ASP A 472 16.66 -16.57 -20.45
N ASN A 473 16.68 -15.68 -19.45
CA ASN A 473 17.86 -15.42 -18.63
C ASN A 473 17.82 -16.13 -17.26
N LYS A 474 16.89 -17.06 -17.04
CA LYS A 474 16.62 -17.72 -15.74
C LYS A 474 17.88 -18.09 -14.97
N SER A 475 18.83 -18.79 -15.60
CA SER A 475 20.02 -19.29 -14.92
C SER A 475 20.93 -18.17 -14.40
N ARG A 476 21.08 -17.09 -15.18
CA ARG A 476 21.88 -15.92 -14.79
C ARG A 476 21.21 -15.15 -13.66
N LEU A 477 19.92 -14.82 -13.83
CA LEU A 477 19.15 -14.06 -12.84
C LEU A 477 19.02 -14.83 -11.52
N PHE A 478 18.78 -16.15 -11.58
CA PHE A 478 18.73 -16.98 -10.38
C PHE A 478 20.08 -17.07 -9.67
N ARG A 479 21.20 -17.09 -10.41
CA ARG A 479 22.54 -17.01 -9.82
C ARG A 479 22.74 -15.68 -9.06
N ASN A 480 22.32 -14.55 -9.63
CA ASN A 480 22.43 -13.25 -8.95
C ASN A 480 21.58 -13.24 -7.67
N GLN A 481 20.33 -13.70 -7.72
CA GLN A 481 19.50 -13.81 -6.51
C GLN A 481 20.12 -14.73 -5.45
N LEU A 482 20.73 -15.85 -5.85
CA LEU A 482 21.44 -16.72 -4.92
C LEU A 482 22.69 -16.04 -4.34
N GLU A 483 23.39 -15.20 -5.10
CA GLU A 483 24.54 -14.43 -4.62
C GLU A 483 24.12 -13.40 -3.55
N ILE A 484 23.03 -12.67 -3.78
CA ILE A 484 22.43 -11.75 -2.79
C ILE A 484 22.21 -12.48 -1.46
N TYR A 485 21.60 -13.66 -1.51
CA TYR A 485 21.33 -14.45 -0.32
C TYR A 485 22.59 -15.07 0.28
N ALA A 486 23.56 -15.46 -0.54
CA ALA A 486 24.85 -15.99 -0.08
C ALA A 486 25.64 -14.96 0.71
N ARG A 487 25.80 -13.74 0.18
CA ARG A 487 26.38 -12.61 0.91
C ARG A 487 25.65 -12.40 2.25
N GLY A 488 24.33 -12.57 2.22
CA GLY A 488 23.45 -12.57 3.40
C GLY A 488 23.83 -13.57 4.48
N VAL A 489 23.87 -14.83 4.10
CA VAL A 489 24.17 -15.96 4.99
C VAL A 489 25.63 -15.93 5.47
N ALA A 490 26.55 -15.41 4.66
CA ALA A 490 27.96 -15.29 5.00
C ALA A 490 28.27 -14.06 5.88
N GLY A 491 27.32 -13.11 6.03
CA GLY A 491 27.56 -11.84 6.71
C GLY A 491 28.49 -10.91 5.93
N GLU A 492 28.60 -11.11 4.62
CA GLU A 492 29.49 -10.34 3.75
C GLU A 492 28.95 -8.92 3.52
N ASP A 493 29.85 -7.96 3.42
CA ASP A 493 29.57 -6.58 2.99
C ASP A 493 30.46 -6.29 1.79
N ASP A 494 30.02 -6.81 0.64
CA ASP A 494 30.76 -6.73 -0.61
C ASP A 494 30.93 -5.27 -1.07
N ARG A 495 32.15 -4.94 -1.49
CA ARG A 495 32.54 -3.60 -1.95
C ARG A 495 32.11 -3.30 -3.37
N GLY A 496 31.76 -4.30 -4.17
CA GLY A 496 31.20 -4.10 -5.51
C GLY A 496 29.87 -3.34 -5.50
N VAL A 497 29.18 -3.25 -4.37
CA VAL A 497 27.97 -2.42 -4.22
C VAL A 497 28.31 -0.93 -4.12
N ASP A 498 29.51 -0.57 -3.66
CA ASP A 498 29.84 0.80 -3.30
C ASP A 498 29.81 1.74 -4.51
N GLU A 499 30.17 1.26 -5.71
CA GLU A 499 30.11 2.02 -6.97
C GLU A 499 28.70 2.54 -7.30
N TRP A 500 27.66 1.92 -6.74
CA TRP A 500 26.26 2.33 -6.91
C TRP A 500 25.78 3.24 -5.78
N LEU A 501 26.61 3.57 -4.80
CA LEU A 501 26.26 4.42 -3.67
C LEU A 501 27.07 5.70 -3.80
N GLU A 502 26.48 6.65 -4.52
CA GLU A 502 27.10 7.92 -4.88
C GLU A 502 26.50 9.09 -4.09
N ASN A 503 27.22 10.20 -4.02
CA ASN A 503 26.69 11.50 -3.59
C ASN A 503 26.11 12.29 -4.80
N PRO A 504 25.51 13.48 -4.59
CA PRO A 504 24.99 14.30 -5.69
C PRO A 504 26.04 14.69 -6.75
N GLU A 505 27.32 14.71 -6.40
CA GLU A 505 28.44 14.97 -7.31
C GLU A 505 28.86 13.75 -8.15
N GLY A 506 28.26 12.58 -7.93
CA GLY A 506 28.60 11.32 -8.60
C GLY A 506 29.87 10.66 -8.04
N GLU A 507 30.29 11.05 -6.83
CA GLU A 507 31.43 10.43 -6.15
C GLU A 507 30.97 9.20 -5.38
N GLU A 508 31.71 8.09 -5.51
CA GLU A 508 31.51 6.87 -4.74
C GLU A 508 31.69 7.14 -3.23
N ILE A 509 30.59 7.06 -2.46
CA ILE A 509 30.61 7.17 -0.99
C ILE A 509 30.47 5.81 -0.30
N GLY A 510 29.92 4.81 -1.01
CA GLY A 510 29.73 3.47 -0.50
C GLY A 510 28.72 3.39 0.66
N ARG A 511 28.61 2.20 1.26
CA ARG A 511 27.71 2.02 2.43
C ARG A 511 28.19 2.85 3.64
N PRO A 512 27.28 3.35 4.49
CA PRO A 512 27.61 4.17 5.65
C PRO A 512 28.15 3.32 6.82
N ARG A 513 29.40 2.84 6.68
CA ARG A 513 30.08 1.94 7.64
C ARG A 513 30.56 2.65 8.90
N GLY A 514 30.71 3.98 8.84
CA GLY A 514 31.26 4.77 9.92
C GLY A 514 32.67 4.30 10.31
N LYS A 515 32.84 3.82 11.55
CA LYS A 515 34.13 3.30 12.05
C LYS A 515 34.27 1.77 11.93
N ASN A 516 33.24 1.10 11.43
CA ASN A 516 33.24 -0.35 11.32
C ASN A 516 33.79 -0.77 9.94
N GLU A 517 34.33 -1.98 9.85
CA GLU A 517 34.70 -2.55 8.54
C GLU A 517 33.48 -3.07 7.78
N ASN A 518 32.46 -3.56 8.48
CA ASN A 518 31.25 -4.12 7.88
C ASN A 518 30.05 -3.21 8.19
N PHE A 519 29.25 -2.90 7.17
CA PHE A 519 28.00 -2.15 7.34
C PHE A 519 27.00 -2.91 8.22
N PHE A 520 26.81 -4.20 7.96
CA PHE A 520 25.87 -5.06 8.68
C PHE A 520 26.42 -5.54 10.03
N PRO A 521 25.67 -5.41 11.13
CA PRO A 521 26.09 -5.95 12.42
C PRO A 521 25.98 -7.46 12.47
N GLU A 522 26.57 -8.10 13.48
CA GLU A 522 26.40 -9.55 13.70
C GLU A 522 24.98 -9.88 14.15
N TYR A 523 24.43 -9.04 15.04
CA TYR A 523 23.08 -9.19 15.56
C TYR A 523 22.41 -7.85 15.81
N TYR A 524 21.10 -7.80 15.62
CA TYR A 524 20.23 -6.90 16.37
C TYR A 524 19.58 -7.65 17.52
N VAL A 525 19.71 -7.11 18.73
CA VAL A 525 19.12 -7.67 19.95
C VAL A 525 17.97 -6.78 20.38
N ILE A 526 16.78 -7.35 20.54
CA ILE A 526 15.57 -6.65 20.93
C ILE A 526 15.12 -7.19 22.30
N PRO A 527 15.50 -6.54 23.41
CA PRO A 527 15.09 -6.96 24.74
C PRO A 527 13.57 -6.92 24.87
N ALA A 528 13.00 -7.93 25.54
CA ALA A 528 11.56 -8.04 25.81
C ALA A 528 11.23 -7.92 27.32
N SER A 529 12.18 -7.43 28.13
CA SER A 529 12.06 -7.29 29.58
C SER A 529 12.05 -5.82 30.00
N LYS A 530 11.18 -5.45 30.96
CA LYS A 530 10.99 -4.05 31.41
C LYS A 530 12.28 -3.30 31.77
N GLY A 531 13.30 -3.96 32.33
CA GLY A 531 14.55 -3.30 32.72
C GLY A 531 15.46 -2.86 31.56
N LEU A 532 15.25 -3.40 30.36
CA LEU A 532 16.05 -3.11 29.16
C LEU A 532 15.21 -2.64 27.98
N GLN A 533 13.91 -2.48 28.18
CA GLN A 533 12.97 -2.20 27.10
C GLN A 533 11.97 -1.14 27.55
N LYS A 534 12.01 0.01 26.87
CA LYS A 534 11.09 1.12 27.13
C LYS A 534 9.65 0.78 26.72
N ASN A 535 9.48 -0.07 25.71
CA ASN A 535 8.17 -0.51 25.23
C ASN A 535 8.16 -2.00 24.91
N VAL A 536 7.78 -2.81 25.91
CA VAL A 536 7.81 -4.27 25.81
C VAL A 536 6.89 -4.78 24.72
N ILE A 537 5.69 -4.21 24.57
CA ILE A 537 4.74 -4.71 23.58
C ILE A 537 5.21 -4.47 22.14
N GLU A 538 5.82 -3.32 21.86
CA GLU A 538 6.37 -3.01 20.53
C GLU A 538 7.57 -3.89 20.17
N ALA A 539 8.36 -4.34 21.14
CA ALA A 539 9.40 -5.35 20.88
C ALA A 539 8.81 -6.68 20.37
N HIS A 540 7.67 -7.11 20.90
CA HIS A 540 6.97 -8.31 20.41
C HIS A 540 6.33 -8.09 19.03
N LYS A 541 5.72 -6.92 18.80
CA LYS A 541 5.18 -6.56 17.48
C LYS A 541 6.27 -6.47 16.41
N MET A 542 7.46 -5.97 16.77
CA MET A 542 8.59 -5.96 15.85
C MET A 542 9.04 -7.38 15.50
N ALA A 543 9.11 -8.29 16.48
CA ALA A 543 9.41 -9.69 16.18
C ALA A 543 8.35 -10.33 15.25
N GLU A 544 7.07 -10.01 15.44
CA GLU A 544 6.00 -10.48 14.54
C GLU A 544 6.12 -9.89 13.14
N TYR A 545 6.43 -8.58 13.04
CA TYR A 545 6.69 -7.90 11.78
C TYR A 545 7.86 -8.54 11.02
N LEU A 546 8.97 -8.84 11.68
CA LEU A 546 10.12 -9.50 11.05
C LEU A 546 9.75 -10.88 10.50
N LEU A 547 9.04 -11.69 11.30
CA LEU A 547 8.58 -13.02 10.87
C LEU A 547 7.61 -12.95 9.68
N ARG A 548 6.70 -11.97 9.65
CA ARG A 548 5.78 -11.75 8.51
C ARG A 548 6.54 -11.53 7.20
N ASN A 549 7.71 -10.92 7.25
CA ASN A 549 8.56 -10.64 6.10
C ASN A 549 9.56 -11.78 5.80
N GLY A 550 9.45 -12.91 6.50
CA GLY A 550 10.34 -14.06 6.31
C GLY A 550 11.73 -13.89 6.93
N ILE A 551 11.95 -12.84 7.73
CA ILE A 551 13.19 -12.64 8.49
C ILE A 551 13.17 -13.59 9.68
N LYS A 552 14.25 -14.36 9.84
CA LYS A 552 14.41 -15.29 10.96
C LYS A 552 14.71 -14.52 12.24
N VAL A 553 13.97 -14.84 13.29
CA VAL A 553 14.14 -14.29 14.63
C VAL A 553 14.27 -15.43 15.62
N ASP A 554 15.25 -15.31 16.50
CA ASP A 554 15.53 -16.24 17.58
C ASP A 554 15.15 -15.64 18.94
N LYS A 555 15.02 -16.49 19.95
CA LYS A 555 14.89 -16.11 21.37
C LYS A 555 16.00 -16.72 22.21
N LEU A 556 16.51 -15.97 23.18
CA LEU A 556 17.42 -16.52 24.19
C LEU A 556 16.72 -17.55 25.08
N LYS A 557 17.36 -18.71 25.28
CA LYS A 557 16.91 -19.75 26.22
C LYS A 557 17.35 -19.44 27.65
N THR A 558 18.49 -18.79 27.82
CA THR A 558 19.11 -18.46 29.11
C THR A 558 19.64 -17.03 29.09
N GLU A 559 19.86 -16.44 30.27
CA GLU A 559 20.55 -15.15 30.38
C GLU A 559 21.90 -15.22 29.65
N THR A 560 22.22 -14.20 28.85
CA THR A 560 23.48 -14.10 28.12
C THR A 560 24.07 -12.71 28.27
N LYS A 561 25.32 -12.64 28.71
CA LYS A 561 26.07 -11.38 28.81
C LYS A 561 26.85 -11.13 27.52
N VAL A 562 26.71 -9.93 26.95
CA VAL A 562 27.52 -9.44 25.83
C VAL A 562 28.01 -8.04 26.18
N GLY A 563 29.33 -7.85 26.19
CA GLY A 563 29.94 -6.64 26.73
C GLY A 563 29.49 -6.38 28.17
N LYS A 564 28.90 -5.21 28.42
CA LYS A 564 28.40 -4.79 29.74
C LYS A 564 26.93 -5.14 30.00
N VAL A 565 26.19 -5.58 28.99
CA VAL A 565 24.75 -5.81 29.08
C VAL A 565 24.47 -7.30 29.30
N LYS A 566 23.55 -7.59 30.23
CA LYS A 566 23.01 -8.94 30.47
C LYS A 566 21.62 -9.04 29.88
N TYR A 567 21.45 -9.87 28.86
CA TYR A 567 20.17 -10.10 28.19
C TYR A 567 19.45 -11.27 28.83
N PRO A 568 18.24 -11.09 29.39
CA PRO A 568 17.47 -12.18 29.97
C PRO A 568 16.98 -13.18 28.92
N ALA A 569 16.62 -14.38 29.37
CA ALA A 569 15.88 -15.36 28.56
C ALA A 569 14.59 -14.72 28.00
N GLY A 570 14.21 -15.10 26.78
CA GLY A 570 13.08 -14.53 26.05
C GLY A 570 13.39 -13.25 25.26
N THR A 571 14.60 -12.68 25.40
CA THR A 571 15.09 -11.61 24.51
C THR A 571 15.14 -12.10 23.07
N TYR A 572 14.65 -11.28 22.14
CA TYR A 572 14.73 -11.58 20.71
C TYR A 572 16.12 -11.27 20.17
N VAL A 573 16.63 -12.15 19.31
CA VAL A 573 17.92 -12.02 18.63
C VAL A 573 17.67 -12.18 17.14
N VAL A 574 17.98 -11.14 16.37
CA VAL A 574 17.98 -11.17 14.91
C VAL A 574 19.43 -11.41 14.50
N ASN A 575 19.74 -12.64 14.08
CA ASN A 575 21.05 -12.96 13.52
C ASN A 575 21.13 -12.43 12.10
N MET A 576 22.09 -11.57 11.80
CA MET A 576 22.20 -10.93 10.49
C MET A 576 22.85 -11.82 9.44
N HIS A 577 23.38 -12.99 9.82
CA HIS A 577 23.84 -14.04 8.91
C HIS A 577 22.63 -14.80 8.34
N GLN A 578 21.85 -14.14 7.49
CA GLN A 578 20.66 -14.67 6.82
C GLN A 578 20.38 -13.99 5.48
N ALA A 579 19.68 -14.69 4.59
CA ALA A 579 19.40 -14.22 3.23
C ALA A 579 18.73 -12.83 3.15
N LEU A 580 17.83 -12.51 4.08
CA LEU A 580 17.07 -11.23 4.08
C LEU A 580 17.69 -10.18 5.02
N ARG A 581 19.01 -10.21 5.23
CA ARG A 581 19.71 -9.28 6.12
C ARG A 581 19.55 -7.81 5.71
N GLY A 582 19.51 -7.53 4.41
CA GLY A 582 19.33 -6.16 3.89
C GLY A 582 18.04 -5.54 4.40
N PHE A 583 16.92 -6.26 4.29
CA PHE A 583 15.64 -5.76 4.79
C PHE A 583 15.59 -5.66 6.32
N ALA A 584 16.14 -6.66 7.02
CA ALA A 584 16.22 -6.62 8.48
C ALA A 584 17.01 -5.38 8.94
N ASN A 585 18.08 -5.02 8.24
CA ASN A 585 18.88 -3.84 8.53
C ASN A 585 18.14 -2.54 8.18
N ALA A 586 17.51 -2.47 7.00
CA ALA A 586 16.77 -1.28 6.53
C ALA A 586 15.73 -0.76 7.55
N VAL A 587 15.07 -1.65 8.28
CA VAL A 587 14.05 -1.27 9.28
C VAL A 587 14.61 -1.10 10.71
N LEU A 588 15.77 -1.68 11.04
CA LEU A 588 16.35 -1.68 12.39
C LEU A 588 17.52 -0.71 12.59
N PHE A 589 18.22 -0.34 11.52
CA PHE A 589 19.34 0.60 11.58
C PHE A 589 18.83 2.04 11.76
N LYS A 590 19.76 2.97 11.99
CA LYS A 590 19.43 4.35 12.33
C LYS A 590 18.90 5.18 11.17
N GLY A 591 19.07 4.73 9.93
CA GLY A 591 18.85 5.54 8.73
C GLY A 591 20.10 6.32 8.32
N GLU A 592 19.96 7.07 7.24
CA GLU A 592 20.98 7.93 6.64
C GLU A 592 20.55 9.38 6.67
N ASP A 593 21.54 10.28 6.64
CA ASP A 593 21.33 11.68 6.34
C ASP A 593 21.54 11.89 4.84
N LEU A 594 20.45 12.13 4.12
CA LEU A 594 20.45 12.35 2.68
C LEU A 594 20.31 13.85 2.34
N SER A 595 20.57 14.74 3.29
CA SER A 595 20.32 16.18 3.15
C SER A 595 21.24 16.90 2.15
N GLU A 596 22.25 16.22 1.59
CA GLU A 596 23.07 16.72 0.48
C GLU A 596 22.28 16.76 -0.85
N TRP A 597 21.28 15.89 -1.00
CA TRP A 597 20.45 15.80 -2.20
C TRP A 597 19.44 16.95 -2.29
N GLU A 598 19.29 17.54 -3.48
CA GLU A 598 18.38 18.66 -3.70
C GLU A 598 16.91 18.25 -3.78
N GLU A 599 16.63 17.03 -4.23
CA GLU A 599 15.27 16.52 -4.44
C GLU A 599 15.17 15.03 -4.06
N MET A 600 14.02 14.65 -3.51
CA MET A 600 13.61 13.26 -3.27
C MET A 600 12.16 13.08 -3.65
N TYR A 601 11.78 11.84 -3.98
CA TYR A 601 10.42 11.52 -4.39
C TYR A 601 9.50 11.18 -3.21
N ALA A 602 10.02 10.61 -2.11
CA ALA A 602 9.23 10.32 -0.91
C ALA A 602 10.08 10.22 0.36
N GLU A 603 9.40 9.96 1.48
CA GLU A 603 10.01 9.72 2.77
C GLU A 603 10.89 8.45 2.78
N VAL A 604 12.10 8.59 3.31
CA VAL A 604 13.18 7.62 3.45
C VAL A 604 13.38 7.15 4.89
N VAL A 605 12.86 7.89 5.88
CA VAL A 605 13.05 7.57 7.30
C VAL A 605 12.27 6.32 7.71
N ASN A 606 13.00 5.25 8.05
CA ASN A 606 12.40 4.00 8.54
C ASN A 606 12.57 3.80 10.05
N ASN A 607 13.80 3.86 10.57
CA ASN A 607 14.20 3.68 11.98
C ASN A 607 13.06 3.26 12.94
N PHE A 608 12.62 1.99 12.81
CA PHE A 608 11.46 1.47 13.54
C PHE A 608 11.68 1.51 15.06
N PRO A 609 12.90 1.22 15.59
CA PRO A 609 13.16 1.29 17.03
C PRO A 609 12.75 2.63 17.64
N ASP A 610 13.13 3.73 17.00
CA ASP A 610 12.83 5.06 17.53
C ASP A 610 11.37 5.47 17.23
N LEU A 611 10.88 5.23 16.02
CA LEU A 611 9.56 5.68 15.56
C LEU A 611 8.39 4.88 16.16
N ARG A 612 8.62 3.61 16.51
CA ARG A 612 7.66 2.77 17.27
C ARG A 612 8.01 2.69 18.75
N GLY A 613 9.19 3.17 19.11
CA GLY A 613 9.56 3.41 20.49
C GLY A 613 9.96 2.15 21.26
N PHE A 614 10.69 1.23 20.65
CA PHE A 614 11.30 0.09 21.34
C PHE A 614 12.84 0.18 21.32
N THR A 615 13.48 -0.43 22.31
CA THR A 615 14.94 -0.51 22.42
C THR A 615 15.47 -1.63 21.55
N THR A 616 16.50 -1.33 20.76
CA THR A 616 17.34 -2.30 20.05
C THR A 616 18.81 -2.07 20.40
N HIS A 617 19.59 -3.14 20.38
CA HIS A 617 21.05 -3.06 20.52
C HIS A 617 21.71 -3.75 19.34
N GLU A 618 22.55 -3.00 18.65
CA GLU A 618 23.46 -3.49 17.63
C GLU A 618 24.64 -4.22 18.30
N ILE A 619 24.91 -5.45 17.91
CA ILE A 619 26.01 -6.26 18.43
C ILE A 619 26.98 -6.56 17.29
N ARG A 620 28.26 -6.24 17.50
CA ARG A 620 29.38 -6.47 16.56
C ARG A 620 30.33 -7.59 17.02
N VAL A 621 29.88 -8.41 17.97
CA VAL A 621 30.67 -9.53 18.50
C VAL A 621 30.19 -10.80 17.83
N GLU A 622 31.05 -11.39 17.01
CA GLU A 622 30.78 -12.66 16.32
C GLU A 622 30.41 -13.75 17.32
N SER A 623 29.49 -14.64 16.91
CA SER A 623 29.08 -15.81 17.69
C SER A 623 28.59 -15.52 19.13
N ALA A 624 28.26 -14.27 19.48
CA ALA A 624 27.87 -13.86 20.84
C ALA A 624 26.74 -14.72 21.44
N PHE A 625 25.84 -15.20 20.58
CA PHE A 625 24.65 -15.97 20.94
C PHE A 625 24.66 -17.43 20.47
N LYS A 626 25.79 -17.92 19.91
CA LYS A 626 25.91 -19.29 19.38
C LYS A 626 25.49 -20.34 20.41
N GLY A 627 24.53 -21.21 20.04
CA GLY A 627 23.99 -22.28 20.89
C GLY A 627 23.04 -21.84 22.02
N LYS A 628 22.86 -20.53 22.25
CA LYS A 628 22.09 -19.97 23.37
C LYS A 628 20.65 -19.62 23.00
N THR A 629 20.31 -19.67 21.71
CA THR A 629 19.00 -19.29 21.20
C THR A 629 18.14 -20.50 20.76
N ALA A 630 16.88 -20.22 20.46
CA ALA A 630 15.95 -21.09 19.74
C ALA A 630 15.10 -20.26 18.74
N PRO A 631 14.74 -20.81 17.56
CA PRO A 631 13.92 -20.11 16.57
C PRO A 631 12.53 -19.73 17.07
N VAL A 632 12.05 -18.56 16.68
CA VAL A 632 10.67 -18.10 16.91
C VAL A 632 9.82 -18.43 15.70
N GLN A 633 8.90 -19.39 15.85
CA GLN A 633 7.91 -19.70 14.80
C GLN A 633 6.67 -18.80 14.88
N LYS A 634 6.31 -18.40 16.10
CA LYS A 634 5.18 -17.53 16.39
C LYS A 634 5.49 -16.67 17.60
N VAL A 635 5.13 -15.40 17.54
CA VAL A 635 5.24 -14.50 18.70
C VAL A 635 4.12 -14.81 19.69
N VAL A 636 4.51 -14.95 20.95
CA VAL A 636 3.57 -14.98 22.08
C VAL A 636 3.61 -13.59 22.71
N PHE A 637 2.46 -12.92 22.72
CA PHE A 637 2.32 -11.61 23.33
C PHE A 637 2.23 -11.72 24.86
N PRO A 638 2.90 -10.84 25.60
CA PRO A 638 2.87 -10.87 27.06
C PRO A 638 1.48 -10.45 27.57
N LYS A 639 1.04 -11.05 28.67
CA LYS A 639 -0.16 -10.60 29.39
C LYS A 639 0.19 -9.47 30.35
N THR A 640 -0.79 -8.67 30.72
CA THR A 640 -0.65 -7.72 31.84
C THR A 640 -0.33 -8.49 33.12
N ALA A 641 0.77 -8.14 33.77
CA ALA A 641 1.11 -8.63 35.11
C ALA A 641 0.52 -7.67 36.15
N THR A 642 -0.45 -8.14 36.92
CA THR A 642 -1.11 -7.34 37.97
C THR A 642 -0.50 -7.67 39.34
N PRO A 643 0.12 -6.69 40.03
CA PRO A 643 0.65 -6.89 41.38
C PRO A 643 -0.42 -7.33 42.39
N ALA A 644 -0.02 -7.96 43.50
CA ALA A 644 -0.95 -8.50 44.48
C ALA A 644 -1.79 -7.42 45.23
N LYS A 645 -3.05 -7.78 45.53
CA LYS A 645 -4.05 -7.13 46.41
C LYS A 645 -3.91 -5.61 46.64
N SER A 646 -4.36 -4.82 45.66
CA SER A 646 -4.80 -3.43 45.86
C SER A 646 -6.23 -3.23 45.35
N ASP A 647 -6.96 -2.30 45.96
CA ASP A 647 -8.28 -1.86 45.48
C ASP A 647 -8.18 -0.93 44.26
N TYR A 648 -7.04 -0.25 44.14
CA TYR A 648 -6.72 0.67 43.05
C TYR A 648 -5.33 0.40 42.47
N TYR A 649 -5.21 0.63 41.18
CA TYR A 649 -3.97 0.46 40.44
C TYR A 649 -3.68 1.69 39.62
N VAL A 650 -2.39 1.97 39.46
CA VAL A 650 -1.90 2.88 38.42
C VAL A 650 -1.59 2.06 37.18
N VAL A 651 -2.14 2.47 36.04
CA VAL A 651 -1.72 2.06 34.70
C VAL A 651 -0.85 3.17 34.14
N LYS A 652 0.43 2.89 33.88
CA LYS A 652 1.34 3.91 33.37
C LYS A 652 1.04 4.27 31.93
N ASN A 653 1.18 5.55 31.60
CA ASN A 653 1.07 6.07 30.23
C ASN A 653 2.33 5.74 29.40
N SER A 654 2.64 4.46 29.28
CA SER A 654 3.93 3.95 28.80
C SER A 654 3.91 3.45 27.35
N ASN A 655 2.74 3.14 26.81
CA ASN A 655 2.56 2.62 25.45
C ASN A 655 1.14 2.91 24.94
N ASN A 656 0.89 2.66 23.65
CA ASN A 656 -0.39 2.95 23.02
C ASN A 656 -1.53 2.02 23.47
N GLU A 657 -1.23 0.83 24.00
CA GLU A 657 -2.26 -0.06 24.55
C GLU A 657 -2.84 0.46 25.86
N ALA A 658 -2.09 1.24 26.64
CA ALA A 658 -2.62 1.96 27.80
C ALA A 658 -3.71 2.97 27.39
N VAL A 659 -3.48 3.75 26.33
CA VAL A 659 -4.47 4.69 25.76
C VAL A 659 -5.71 3.92 25.27
N LYS A 660 -5.51 2.84 24.53
CA LYS A 660 -6.62 1.98 24.04
C LYS A 660 -7.44 1.41 25.19
N ALA A 661 -6.79 0.95 26.26
CA ALA A 661 -7.46 0.44 27.45
C ALA A 661 -8.26 1.52 28.18
N VAL A 662 -7.70 2.72 28.36
CA VAL A 662 -8.39 3.87 28.96
C VAL A 662 -9.63 4.24 28.14
N ASN A 663 -9.48 4.39 26.82
CA ASN A 663 -10.61 4.69 25.94
C ASN A 663 -11.67 3.59 25.95
N SER A 664 -11.27 2.32 26.01
CA SER A 664 -12.19 1.19 26.14
C SER A 664 -13.00 1.22 27.44
N LEU A 665 -12.42 1.70 28.54
CA LEU A 665 -13.10 1.85 29.83
C LEU A 665 -14.02 3.06 29.85
N LEU A 666 -13.57 4.19 29.30
CA LEU A 666 -14.37 5.40 29.19
C LEU A 666 -15.62 5.19 28.32
N LYS A 667 -15.52 4.44 27.21
CA LYS A 667 -16.68 4.01 26.39
C LYS A 667 -17.72 3.20 27.16
N GLN A 668 -17.28 2.48 28.19
CA GLN A 668 -18.13 1.69 29.09
C GLN A 668 -18.60 2.49 30.32
N ASN A 669 -18.43 3.81 30.31
CA ASN A 669 -18.76 4.71 31.44
C ASN A 669 -18.05 4.33 32.75
N LYS A 670 -16.88 3.67 32.69
CA LYS A 670 -16.08 3.36 33.87
C LYS A 670 -15.26 4.56 34.31
N ALA A 671 -15.03 4.67 35.61
CA ALA A 671 -14.30 5.79 36.19
C ALA A 671 -12.79 5.60 36.00
N VAL A 672 -12.17 6.50 35.25
CA VAL A 672 -10.71 6.58 35.09
C VAL A 672 -10.23 7.89 35.70
N GLY A 673 -9.29 7.83 36.63
CA GLY A 673 -8.56 9.01 37.10
C GLY A 673 -7.28 9.21 36.29
N GLN A 674 -6.84 10.45 36.12
CA GLN A 674 -5.51 10.78 35.62
C GLN A 674 -4.75 11.54 36.71
N LEU A 675 -3.53 11.11 37.02
CA LEU A 675 -2.69 11.73 38.02
C LEU A 675 -2.20 13.10 37.55
N THR A 676 -2.34 14.11 38.40
CA THR A 676 -1.93 15.50 38.09
C THR A 676 -0.62 15.90 38.75
N VAL A 677 -0.05 15.02 39.58
CA VAL A 677 1.24 15.19 40.25
C VAL A 677 1.99 13.87 40.20
N ALA A 678 3.32 13.92 40.13
CA ALA A 678 4.16 12.74 40.27
C ALA A 678 4.23 12.31 41.74
N GLY A 679 4.55 11.03 41.98
CA GLY A 679 4.70 10.48 43.32
C GLY A 679 5.45 9.16 43.31
N LYS A 680 5.42 8.45 44.44
CA LYS A 680 6.15 7.18 44.57
C LYS A 680 5.49 6.10 43.70
N GLY A 681 6.18 5.72 42.63
CA GLY A 681 5.76 4.64 41.72
C GLY A 681 4.84 5.06 40.58
N TYR A 682 4.51 6.35 40.46
CA TYR A 682 3.66 6.88 39.39
C TYR A 682 4.10 8.29 38.97
N SER A 683 3.79 8.65 37.73
CA SER A 683 4.11 9.94 37.13
C SER A 683 2.86 10.75 36.84
N ILE A 684 3.04 12.04 36.55
CA ILE A 684 1.96 12.87 36.01
C ILE A 684 1.45 12.25 34.70
N GLY A 685 0.13 12.29 34.49
CA GLY A 685 -0.53 11.75 33.31
C GLY A 685 -0.79 10.24 33.34
N ASP A 686 -0.26 9.50 34.33
CA ASP A 686 -0.61 8.10 34.54
C ASP A 686 -2.09 7.94 34.96
N PHE A 687 -2.67 6.78 34.68
CA PHE A 687 -4.09 6.52 34.88
C PHE A 687 -4.34 5.72 36.16
N VAL A 688 -5.41 6.04 36.88
CA VAL A 688 -5.84 5.35 38.10
C VAL A 688 -7.15 4.62 37.84
N LEU A 689 -7.15 3.32 38.10
CA LEU A 689 -8.29 2.42 37.91
C LEU A 689 -8.64 1.70 39.20
N LYS A 690 -9.93 1.39 39.40
CA LYS A 690 -10.33 0.37 40.38
C LYS A 690 -9.93 -1.01 39.89
N LYS A 691 -9.71 -1.94 40.82
CA LYS A 691 -9.43 -3.35 40.53
C LYS A 691 -10.44 -3.98 39.56
N ALA A 692 -11.74 -3.72 39.77
CA ALA A 692 -12.80 -4.29 38.95
C ALA A 692 -12.76 -3.76 37.50
N ASP A 693 -12.40 -2.49 37.30
CA ASP A 693 -12.31 -1.90 35.97
C ASP A 693 -11.05 -2.36 35.23
N LEU A 694 -9.90 -2.47 35.93
CA LEU A 694 -8.68 -3.07 35.37
C LEU A 694 -8.94 -4.49 34.86
N ALA A 695 -9.77 -5.28 35.56
CA ALA A 695 -10.10 -6.65 35.17
C ALA A 695 -10.79 -6.77 33.80
N LEU A 696 -11.48 -5.70 33.35
CA LEU A 696 -12.15 -5.66 32.04
C LEU A 696 -11.18 -5.51 30.86
N VAL A 697 -9.96 -5.00 31.11
CA VAL A 697 -9.01 -4.62 30.05
C VAL A 697 -7.67 -5.35 30.14
N GLN A 698 -7.25 -5.82 31.31
CA GLN A 698 -5.94 -6.44 31.53
C GLN A 698 -5.67 -7.71 30.69
N ASN A 699 -6.73 -8.38 30.21
CA ASN A 699 -6.61 -9.55 29.34
C ASN A 699 -6.60 -9.21 27.85
N LYS A 700 -7.00 -7.99 27.47
CA LYS A 700 -7.05 -7.52 26.08
C LYS A 700 -5.82 -6.71 25.69
N TYR A 701 -5.20 -6.04 26.66
CA TYR A 701 -4.07 -5.14 26.47
C TYR A 701 -2.92 -5.51 27.41
N TYR A 702 -1.69 -5.20 27.01
CA TYR A 702 -0.51 -5.24 27.85
C TYR A 702 -0.30 -3.88 28.54
N LEU A 703 -0.46 -3.87 29.85
CA LEU A 703 -0.43 -2.67 30.68
C LEU A 703 0.75 -2.73 31.67
N ASP A 704 1.46 -1.61 31.83
CA ASP A 704 2.39 -1.45 32.95
C ASP A 704 1.62 -1.00 34.19
N VAL A 705 1.42 -1.93 35.13
CA VAL A 705 0.55 -1.76 36.28
C VAL A 705 1.36 -1.75 37.59
N THR A 706 1.04 -0.81 38.48
CA THR A 706 1.51 -0.81 39.88
C THR A 706 0.34 -0.59 40.85
N THR A 707 0.52 -0.95 42.12
CA THR A 707 -0.47 -0.67 43.17
C THR A 707 -0.57 0.83 43.46
N TYR A 708 -1.76 1.31 43.83
CA TYR A 708 -2.01 2.71 44.16
C TYR A 708 -2.56 2.87 45.59
N ASP A 709 -1.92 3.72 46.39
CA ASP A 709 -2.29 3.98 47.79
C ASP A 709 -3.31 5.12 47.98
N ARG A 710 -3.81 5.69 46.87
CA ARG A 710 -4.80 6.79 46.83
C ARG A 710 -4.31 8.14 47.35
N LYS A 711 -3.00 8.35 47.53
CA LYS A 711 -2.46 9.64 48.02
C LYS A 711 -2.24 10.69 46.93
N GLY A 712 -2.19 10.30 45.66
CA GLY A 712 -2.00 11.21 44.54
C GLY A 712 -3.26 12.02 44.21
N LYS A 713 -3.07 13.26 43.76
CA LYS A 713 -4.16 14.06 43.19
C LYS A 713 -4.50 13.52 41.81
N THR A 714 -5.79 13.26 41.58
CA THR A 714 -6.30 12.77 40.30
C THR A 714 -7.39 13.69 39.76
N LYS A 715 -7.41 13.88 38.44
CA LYS A 715 -8.55 14.43 37.70
C LYS A 715 -9.37 13.28 37.13
N LYS A 716 -10.70 13.34 37.17
CA LYS A 716 -11.56 12.37 36.48
C LYS A 716 -11.46 12.58 34.97
N LEU A 717 -11.15 11.53 34.22
CA LEU A 717 -11.23 11.57 32.76
C LEU A 717 -12.66 11.33 32.30
N VAL A 718 -13.03 12.05 31.25
CA VAL A 718 -14.26 11.87 30.49
C VAL A 718 -13.85 11.57 29.06
N GLN A 719 -14.55 10.66 28.40
CA GLN A 719 -14.25 10.36 27.00
C GLN A 719 -14.48 11.61 26.13
N PRO A 720 -13.47 12.11 25.42
CA PRO A 720 -13.67 13.19 24.47
C PRO A 720 -14.28 12.65 23.17
N LYS A 721 -15.26 13.38 22.64
CA LYS A 721 -15.72 13.26 21.25
C LYS A 721 -14.82 14.10 20.36
N VAL A 722 -14.24 13.48 19.34
CA VAL A 722 -13.26 14.12 18.46
C VAL A 722 -13.90 14.42 17.12
N PHE A 723 -13.89 15.69 16.71
CA PHE A 723 -14.12 16.05 15.32
C PHE A 723 -12.79 15.97 14.57
N ASN A 724 -12.71 15.07 13.59
CA ASN A 724 -11.53 14.96 12.73
C ASN A 724 -11.71 15.88 11.52
N ALA A 725 -11.07 17.04 11.54
CA ALA A 725 -10.94 17.92 10.38
C ALA A 725 -9.77 17.50 9.45
N GLY A 726 -8.89 16.62 9.94
CA GLY A 726 -7.73 16.14 9.20
C GLY A 726 -8.00 15.01 8.19
N SER A 727 -6.92 14.41 7.72
CA SER A 727 -6.85 13.33 6.74
C SER A 727 -7.49 12.04 7.24
N GLY A 728 -7.74 11.10 6.31
CA GLY A 728 -8.19 9.76 6.70
C GLY A 728 -7.14 8.99 7.52
N GLN A 729 -5.84 9.31 7.38
CA GLN A 729 -4.77 8.73 8.19
C GLN A 729 -4.88 9.14 9.65
N THR A 730 -5.11 10.43 9.93
CA THR A 730 -5.36 10.89 11.31
C THR A 730 -6.64 10.29 11.88
N LYS A 731 -7.71 10.22 11.07
CA LYS A 731 -8.95 9.52 11.45
C LYS A 731 -8.70 8.05 11.82
N PHE A 732 -7.88 7.35 11.04
CA PHE A 732 -7.50 5.96 11.28
C PHE A 732 -6.74 5.81 12.59
N VAL A 733 -5.73 6.65 12.86
CA VAL A 733 -4.98 6.63 14.13
C VAL A 733 -5.89 6.91 15.34
N LEU A 734 -6.78 7.91 15.24
CA LEU A 734 -7.76 8.20 16.29
C LEU A 734 -8.68 7.00 16.57
N GLY A 735 -9.13 6.33 15.51
CA GLY A 735 -9.91 5.09 15.59
C GLY A 735 -9.13 3.95 16.24
N GLN A 736 -7.88 3.73 15.85
CA GLN A 736 -7.00 2.70 16.42
C GLN A 736 -6.74 2.94 17.92
N LEU A 737 -6.59 4.19 18.36
CA LEU A 737 -6.44 4.58 19.76
C LEU A 737 -7.76 4.45 20.55
N GLY A 738 -8.87 4.24 19.86
CA GLY A 738 -10.18 4.00 20.46
C GLY A 738 -10.94 5.27 20.82
N PHE A 739 -10.59 6.43 20.26
CA PHE A 739 -11.41 7.63 20.43
C PHE A 739 -12.77 7.48 19.74
N THR A 740 -13.73 8.33 20.12
CA THR A 740 -15.03 8.41 19.44
C THR A 740 -14.96 9.56 18.45
N ILE A 741 -15.10 9.25 17.16
CA ILE A 741 -15.20 10.26 16.10
C ILE A 741 -16.64 10.77 16.09
N GLU A 742 -16.80 12.09 16.13
CA GLU A 742 -18.07 12.80 16.05
C GLU A 742 -18.07 13.62 14.77
N ASN A 743 -19.06 13.39 13.90
CA ASN A 743 -19.16 14.05 12.59
C ASN A 743 -19.87 15.41 12.68
N ASP A 744 -20.56 15.67 13.80
CA ASP A 744 -21.18 16.96 14.08
C ASP A 744 -20.26 17.80 14.97
N LEU A 745 -19.63 18.81 14.39
CA LEU A 745 -18.70 19.70 15.08
C LEU A 745 -19.31 20.33 16.36
N ALA A 746 -20.60 20.66 16.35
CA ALA A 746 -21.26 21.26 17.50
C ALA A 746 -21.27 20.30 18.71
N LYS A 747 -21.37 18.99 18.45
CA LYS A 747 -21.38 17.92 19.46
C LYS A 747 -19.99 17.43 19.87
N ALA A 748 -18.94 17.83 19.15
CA ALA A 748 -17.57 17.42 19.45
C ALA A 748 -16.96 18.21 20.61
N ASP A 749 -16.07 17.58 21.37
CA ASP A 749 -15.34 18.20 22.47
C ASP A 749 -14.02 18.85 22.00
N VAL A 750 -13.43 18.35 20.91
CA VAL A 750 -12.14 18.82 20.38
C VAL A 750 -12.06 18.60 18.87
N ILE A 751 -11.40 19.51 18.18
CA ILE A 751 -11.01 19.38 16.77
C ILE A 751 -9.59 18.84 16.70
N VAL A 752 -9.37 17.80 15.89
CA VAL A 752 -8.03 17.31 15.52
C VAL A 752 -7.85 17.51 14.01
N ASP A 753 -6.73 18.11 13.64
CA ASP A 753 -6.49 18.58 12.28
C ASP A 753 -5.02 18.42 11.90
N ASP A 754 -4.75 17.75 10.79
CA ASP A 754 -3.44 17.68 10.14
C ASP A 754 -3.46 18.28 8.71
N SER A 755 -4.62 18.77 8.27
CA SER A 755 -4.91 19.16 6.89
C SER A 755 -5.16 20.66 6.74
N GLY A 756 -5.23 21.41 7.84
CA GLY A 756 -5.50 22.84 7.84
C GLY A 756 -6.97 23.18 7.57
N LEU A 757 -7.88 22.25 7.90
CA LEU A 757 -9.33 22.38 7.64
C LEU A 757 -10.13 22.60 8.92
N GLY A 758 -9.49 23.06 10.00
CA GLY A 758 -10.15 23.45 11.23
C GLY A 758 -11.22 24.53 11.03
N ASP A 759 -12.15 24.63 11.99
CA ASP A 759 -13.22 25.63 11.99
C ASP A 759 -12.82 26.85 12.82
N LYS A 760 -12.54 27.97 12.16
CA LYS A 760 -12.00 29.18 12.81
C LYS A 760 -12.95 29.74 13.86
N GLU A 761 -14.24 29.80 13.55
CA GLU A 761 -15.27 30.38 14.39
C GLU A 761 -15.42 29.59 15.70
N ALA A 762 -15.52 28.25 15.61
CA ALA A 762 -15.61 27.37 16.76
C ALA A 762 -14.35 27.47 17.64
N ILE A 763 -13.16 27.49 17.03
CA ILE A 763 -11.89 27.58 17.79
C ILE A 763 -11.80 28.94 18.50
N SER A 764 -12.16 30.03 17.82
CA SER A 764 -12.21 31.39 18.40
C SER A 764 -13.22 31.49 19.54
N ALA A 765 -14.33 30.75 19.46
CA ALA A 765 -15.31 30.61 20.53
C ALA A 765 -14.86 29.70 21.70
N GLY A 766 -13.63 29.17 21.65
CA GLY A 766 -13.03 28.39 22.73
C GLY A 766 -13.08 26.87 22.53
N LYS A 767 -13.51 26.36 21.37
CA LYS A 767 -13.44 24.92 21.07
C LYS A 767 -11.97 24.46 21.09
N PRO A 768 -11.61 23.43 21.85
CA PRO A 768 -10.25 22.89 21.83
C PRO A 768 -9.81 22.43 20.44
N TYR A 769 -8.54 22.69 20.11
CA TYR A 769 -7.94 22.37 18.83
C TYR A 769 -6.55 21.74 19.01
N VAL A 770 -6.32 20.64 18.29
CA VAL A 770 -5.02 19.99 18.17
C VAL A 770 -4.61 20.02 16.71
N GLY A 771 -3.64 20.87 16.38
CA GLY A 771 -3.06 20.99 15.04
C GLY A 771 -1.77 20.19 14.92
N ILE A 772 -1.61 19.44 13.82
CA ILE A 772 -0.48 18.55 13.54
C ILE A 772 0.09 18.89 12.16
N GLY A 773 1.42 19.00 12.05
CA GLY A 773 2.10 19.25 10.78
C GLY A 773 1.88 20.66 10.22
N TYR A 774 2.54 20.95 9.10
CA TYR A 774 2.57 22.29 8.54
C TYR A 774 1.20 22.89 8.25
N SER A 775 0.30 22.16 7.57
CA SER A 775 -0.98 22.70 7.09
C SER A 775 -1.87 23.19 8.23
N ALA A 776 -1.94 22.46 9.34
CA ALA A 776 -2.69 22.87 10.52
C ALA A 776 -2.07 24.08 11.24
N LEU A 777 -0.74 24.13 11.31
CA LEU A 777 -0.03 25.27 11.90
C LEU A 777 -0.21 26.53 11.02
N ASP A 778 -0.11 26.41 9.70
CA ASP A 778 -0.32 27.51 8.76
C ASP A 778 -1.77 28.01 8.78
N PHE A 779 -2.75 27.11 8.94
CA PHE A 779 -4.14 27.48 9.19
C PHE A 779 -4.29 28.38 10.44
N VAL A 780 -3.66 28.02 11.56
CA VAL A 780 -3.69 28.83 12.79
C VAL A 780 -3.06 30.20 12.59
N LYS A 781 -1.94 30.26 11.85
CA LYS A 781 -1.27 31.51 11.47
C LYS A 781 -2.17 32.39 10.59
N LYS A 782 -2.64 31.87 9.45
CA LYS A 782 -3.48 32.61 8.49
C LYS A 782 -4.82 33.05 9.09
N SER A 783 -5.37 32.26 9.99
CA SER A 783 -6.62 32.57 10.69
C SER A 783 -6.44 33.54 11.86
N ASN A 784 -5.20 33.89 12.22
CA ASN A 784 -4.85 34.72 13.37
C ASN A 784 -5.47 34.20 14.69
N LEU A 785 -5.53 32.87 14.86
CA LEU A 785 -6.10 32.23 16.04
C LEU A 785 -5.19 32.35 17.27
N LEU A 786 -3.88 32.53 17.05
CA LEU A 786 -2.89 32.78 18.08
C LEU A 786 -2.02 33.99 17.71
N PRO A 787 -2.35 35.21 18.19
CA PRO A 787 -1.52 36.38 17.94
C PRO A 787 -0.06 36.17 18.38
N GLY A 788 0.88 36.53 17.50
CA GLY A 788 2.33 36.35 17.71
C GLY A 788 2.86 34.95 17.40
N PHE A 789 2.02 34.03 16.91
CA PHE A 789 2.45 32.72 16.41
C PHE A 789 2.92 32.81 14.95
N ASP A 790 4.03 32.15 14.63
CA ASP A 790 4.52 31.99 13.26
C ASP A 790 5.08 30.58 13.07
N VAL A 791 4.85 30.02 11.88
CA VAL A 791 5.34 28.71 11.44
C VAL A 791 6.19 28.91 10.18
N ALA A 792 7.22 28.08 10.06
CA ALA A 792 8.02 27.96 8.86
C ALA A 792 8.04 26.51 8.38
N THR A 793 8.27 26.33 7.09
CA THR A 793 8.49 25.02 6.45
C THR A 793 9.58 25.15 5.39
N THR A 794 10.20 24.03 5.07
CA THR A 794 10.98 23.84 3.83
C THR A 794 10.45 22.61 3.09
N THR A 795 10.44 22.68 1.77
CA THR A 795 10.01 21.59 0.89
C THR A 795 10.94 21.53 -0.30
N GLY A 796 11.15 20.34 -0.87
CA GLY A 796 11.63 20.22 -2.23
C GLY A 796 10.47 20.36 -3.22
N SER A 797 10.75 20.17 -4.50
CA SER A 797 9.76 20.31 -5.58
C SER A 797 8.69 19.22 -5.59
N ARG A 798 8.99 18.01 -5.11
CA ARG A 798 8.06 16.85 -5.13
C ARG A 798 7.57 16.41 -3.76
N ALA A 799 8.41 16.52 -2.74
CA ALA A 799 8.10 16.07 -1.40
C ALA A 799 8.55 17.12 -0.37
N TYR A 800 7.88 17.09 0.78
CA TYR A 800 8.32 17.85 1.93
C TYR A 800 9.64 17.28 2.45
N HIS A 801 10.49 18.16 2.99
CA HIS A 801 11.64 17.70 3.75
C HIS A 801 11.20 16.95 5.01
N GLU A 802 12.00 16.00 5.43
CA GLU A 802 11.70 15.19 6.59
C GLU A 802 12.94 14.85 7.42
N GLY A 803 12.72 14.53 8.69
CA GLY A 803 13.82 14.15 9.55
C GLY A 803 13.38 13.57 10.88
N LEU A 804 14.15 12.58 11.34
CA LEU A 804 14.15 12.16 12.73
C LEU A 804 15.19 13.01 13.49
N VAL A 805 14.73 13.71 14.52
CA VAL A 805 15.56 14.66 15.27
C VAL A 805 15.54 14.38 16.78
N TRP A 806 16.67 14.60 17.45
CA TRP A 806 16.71 14.73 18.90
C TRP A 806 15.97 15.99 19.33
N ALA A 807 15.03 15.84 20.25
CA ALA A 807 14.24 16.91 20.82
C ALA A 807 14.28 16.89 22.35
N ASP A 808 14.37 18.07 22.95
CA ASP A 808 14.18 18.28 24.37
C ASP A 808 12.68 18.45 24.65
N VAL A 809 12.13 17.59 25.50
CA VAL A 809 10.69 17.53 25.82
C VAL A 809 10.48 18.01 27.26
N ILE A 810 9.47 18.86 27.47
CA ILE A 810 9.19 19.39 28.80
C ILE A 810 8.78 18.26 29.75
N GLY A 811 9.45 18.18 30.90
CA GLY A 811 9.11 17.22 31.96
C GLY A 811 7.92 17.67 32.80
N ASN A 812 7.33 16.75 33.56
CA ASN A 812 6.27 17.03 34.53
C ASN A 812 5.04 17.76 33.95
N ASN A 813 4.70 17.54 32.67
CA ASN A 813 3.53 18.10 32.02
C ASN A 813 2.58 16.97 31.57
N PRO A 814 1.25 17.07 31.79
CA PRO A 814 0.30 16.04 31.34
C PRO A 814 0.31 15.78 29.83
N LEU A 815 0.61 16.80 29.01
CA LEU A 815 0.62 16.67 27.55
C LEU A 815 1.79 15.85 27.02
N THR A 816 2.93 15.90 27.72
CA THR A 816 4.15 15.14 27.40
C THR A 816 4.35 13.95 28.35
N ALA A 817 3.30 13.56 29.09
CA ALA A 817 3.35 12.42 29.99
C ALA A 817 3.70 11.13 29.23
N GLY A 818 4.60 10.33 29.81
CA GLY A 818 5.06 9.08 29.20
C GLY A 818 6.28 9.22 28.29
N TYR A 819 6.89 10.41 28.24
CA TYR A 819 8.15 10.69 27.54
C TYR A 819 9.24 11.14 28.50
N GLY A 820 10.49 10.86 28.14
CA GLY A 820 11.68 11.37 28.81
C GLY A 820 11.93 12.84 28.49
N LYS A 821 12.97 13.41 29.11
CA LYS A 821 13.39 14.81 28.86
C LYS A 821 14.02 14.99 27.47
N GLN A 822 14.48 13.91 26.86
CA GLN A 822 15.04 13.89 25.52
C GLN A 822 14.43 12.72 24.77
N GLU A 823 13.87 12.99 23.61
CA GLU A 823 13.24 12.01 22.75
C GLU A 823 13.67 12.23 21.31
N LYS A 824 13.44 11.22 20.47
CA LYS A 824 13.59 11.36 19.03
C LYS A 824 12.21 11.53 18.43
N LEU A 825 11.98 12.66 17.79
CA LEU A 825 10.69 13.03 17.21
C LEU A 825 10.85 13.24 15.71
N TYR A 826 9.78 12.96 14.98
CA TYR A 826 9.80 12.90 13.53
C TYR A 826 8.93 13.99 12.93
N ILE A 827 9.45 14.63 11.90
CA ILE A 827 8.79 15.69 11.13
C ILE A 827 8.83 15.23 9.67
N ALA A 828 7.69 15.24 9.02
CA ALA A 828 7.49 14.84 7.63
C ALA A 828 7.09 16.02 6.72
N THR A 829 6.83 17.19 7.30
CA THR A 829 6.36 18.39 6.58
C THR A 829 7.38 19.53 6.56
N GLY A 830 8.64 19.23 6.87
CA GLY A 830 9.74 20.18 6.91
C GLY A 830 9.49 21.37 7.83
N SER A 831 8.64 21.23 8.85
CA SER A 831 8.05 22.35 9.58
C SER A 831 8.60 22.56 11.00
N TRP A 832 8.60 23.83 11.43
CA TRP A 832 8.92 24.22 12.81
C TRP A 832 8.20 25.52 13.21
N ILE A 833 8.10 25.75 14.52
CA ILE A 833 7.48 26.96 15.08
C ILE A 833 8.55 28.05 15.16
N LYS A 834 8.42 29.06 14.30
CA LYS A 834 9.36 30.16 14.15
C LYS A 834 9.17 31.25 15.21
N SER A 835 7.91 31.52 15.59
CA SER A 835 7.59 32.51 16.63
C SER A 835 6.58 31.92 17.62
N ILE A 836 6.87 32.11 18.91
CA ILE A 836 6.10 31.55 20.02
C ILE A 836 5.42 32.71 20.76
N PRO A 837 4.09 32.67 20.97
CA PRO A 837 3.40 33.66 21.79
C PRO A 837 3.94 33.69 23.23
N GLY A 838 4.04 34.88 23.86
CA GLY A 838 4.78 35.06 25.12
C GLY A 838 4.32 34.26 26.34
N ASP A 839 3.07 33.79 26.37
CA ASP A 839 2.44 32.96 27.41
C ASP A 839 2.20 31.50 26.98
N ALA A 840 2.67 31.11 25.79
CA ALA A 840 2.58 29.73 25.34
C ALA A 840 3.61 28.85 26.08
N THR A 841 3.19 27.64 26.44
CA THR A 841 4.10 26.63 26.98
C THR A 841 4.73 25.85 25.84
N VAL A 842 6.07 25.81 25.78
CA VAL A 842 6.78 24.96 24.84
C VAL A 842 6.81 23.53 25.36
N LEU A 843 6.28 22.60 24.57
CA LEU A 843 6.19 21.19 24.89
C LEU A 843 7.43 20.42 24.41
N ALA A 844 7.96 20.78 23.24
CA ALA A 844 9.18 20.19 22.70
C ALA A 844 9.96 21.19 21.82
N LYS A 845 11.29 21.09 21.87
CA LYS A 845 12.23 21.82 21.00
C LYS A 845 13.25 20.87 20.40
N VAL A 846 13.66 21.12 19.16
CA VAL A 846 14.83 20.42 18.58
C VAL A 846 16.06 20.74 19.42
N ASN A 847 16.91 19.75 19.67
CA ASN A 847 18.09 19.91 20.49
C ASN A 847 19.08 20.90 19.85
N ALA A 848 19.76 21.71 20.68
CA ALA A 848 20.72 22.70 20.22
C ALA A 848 22.14 22.15 19.91
N LYS A 849 22.38 20.84 20.04
CA LYS A 849 23.65 20.19 19.69
C LYS A 849 23.81 20.04 18.17
N SER A 850 25.04 19.90 17.70
CA SER A 850 25.33 19.71 16.26
C SER A 850 24.79 18.39 15.70
N ASN A 851 24.73 17.33 16.50
CA ASN A 851 24.25 16.01 16.10
C ASN A 851 22.76 15.78 16.38
N PHE A 852 21.94 16.84 16.27
CA PHE A 852 20.51 16.73 16.53
C PHE A 852 19.77 15.95 15.44
N PHE A 853 20.19 16.08 14.18
CA PHE A 853 19.65 15.36 13.04
C PHE A 853 20.19 13.93 13.03
N ILE A 854 19.30 12.95 12.84
CA ILE A 854 19.64 11.51 12.93
C ILE A 854 19.59 10.86 11.56
N SER A 855 18.51 11.07 10.84
CA SER A 855 18.25 10.49 9.53
C SER A 855 17.11 11.22 8.82
N GLY A 856 17.10 11.19 7.50
CA GLY A 856 16.07 11.77 6.64
C GLY A 856 16.68 12.59 5.51
N TRP A 857 15.84 13.36 4.85
CA TRP A 857 16.23 14.28 3.79
C TRP A 857 15.75 15.69 4.13
N TRP A 858 16.69 16.52 4.59
CA TRP A 858 16.39 17.90 4.93
C TRP A 858 17.58 18.83 4.67
N PRO A 859 17.75 19.26 3.41
CA PRO A 859 18.74 20.27 3.05
C PRO A 859 18.68 21.48 3.96
N LYS A 860 19.84 21.88 4.48
CA LYS A 860 20.01 23.02 5.41
C LYS A 860 19.19 22.87 6.70
N HIS A 861 19.06 21.65 7.22
CA HIS A 861 18.33 21.37 8.47
C HIS A 861 18.82 22.16 9.69
N ASP A 862 20.02 22.75 9.68
CA ASP A 862 20.53 23.59 10.77
C ASP A 862 19.59 24.72 11.21
N ALA A 863 18.69 25.18 10.33
CA ALA A 863 17.63 26.14 10.69
C ALA A 863 16.70 25.64 11.81
N LEU A 864 16.56 24.33 11.99
CA LEU A 864 15.74 23.69 13.03
C LEU A 864 16.37 23.75 14.42
N LYS A 865 17.68 23.97 14.52
CA LYS A 865 18.42 23.82 15.77
C LYS A 865 17.87 24.75 16.85
N GLY A 866 17.42 24.17 17.97
CA GLY A 866 16.81 24.93 19.07
C GLY A 866 15.38 25.43 18.81
N GLN A 867 14.81 25.20 17.63
CA GLN A 867 13.45 25.63 17.29
C GLN A 867 12.40 24.83 18.07
N ALA A 868 11.28 25.48 18.36
CA ALA A 868 10.13 24.78 18.95
C ALA A 868 9.42 23.95 17.87
N ILE A 869 8.99 22.75 18.28
CA ILE A 869 8.23 21.84 17.42
C ILE A 869 6.92 21.40 18.06
N ALA A 870 6.68 21.77 19.32
CA ALA A 870 5.37 21.61 19.94
C ALA A 870 5.12 22.70 20.99
N ILE A 871 3.92 23.29 20.98
CA ILE A 871 3.48 24.29 21.96
C ILE A 871 2.02 24.05 22.38
N THR A 872 1.64 24.61 23.53
CA THR A 872 0.23 24.73 23.93
C THR A 872 -0.03 26.11 24.51
N LYS A 873 -1.19 26.70 24.18
CA LYS A 873 -1.68 27.96 24.73
C LYS A 873 -3.20 27.94 24.76
N GLY A 874 -3.77 28.13 25.95
CA GLY A 874 -5.23 28.11 26.15
C GLY A 874 -5.84 26.76 25.74
N ASN A 875 -6.69 26.78 24.72
CA ASN A 875 -7.39 25.64 24.13
C ASN A 875 -6.70 25.10 22.85
N ILE A 876 -5.59 25.69 22.42
CA ILE A 876 -4.88 25.33 21.18
C ILE A 876 -3.57 24.64 21.52
N THR A 877 -3.37 23.44 20.98
CA THR A 877 -2.11 22.69 21.06
C THR A 877 -1.62 22.39 19.64
N LEU A 878 -0.36 22.67 19.37
CA LEU A 878 0.22 22.58 18.04
C LEU A 878 1.47 21.72 18.06
N PHE A 879 1.59 20.84 17.07
CA PHE A 879 2.72 19.97 16.82
C PHE A 879 3.21 20.19 15.40
N ALA A 880 4.43 20.71 15.23
CA ALA A 880 5.12 20.71 13.93
C ALA A 880 5.60 19.29 13.57
N ASN A 881 5.84 18.44 14.58
CA ASN A 881 6.13 17.04 14.35
C ASN A 881 4.86 16.28 13.90
N ASP A 882 4.98 15.48 12.84
CA ASP A 882 3.85 14.86 12.14
C ASP A 882 3.44 13.55 12.83
N ILE A 883 2.73 13.67 13.96
CA ILE A 883 2.43 12.57 14.88
C ILE A 883 1.66 11.42 14.23
N THR A 884 0.88 11.66 13.18
CA THR A 884 -0.01 10.67 12.56
C THR A 884 0.42 10.28 11.14
N ASN A 885 1.55 10.80 10.64
CA ASN A 885 1.98 10.58 9.24
C ASN A 885 2.03 9.07 8.93
N LYS A 886 1.16 8.62 8.02
CA LYS A 886 1.12 7.25 7.49
C LYS A 886 1.10 6.13 8.55
N ASP A 887 0.53 6.40 9.73
CA ASP A 887 0.53 5.49 10.88
C ASP A 887 1.95 4.98 11.30
N HIS A 888 3.00 5.71 10.91
CA HIS A 888 4.40 5.29 11.10
C HIS A 888 5.01 5.69 12.45
N PRO A 889 4.94 6.97 12.91
CA PRO A 889 5.58 7.42 14.15
C PRO A 889 4.73 7.09 15.40
N GLN A 890 4.36 5.82 15.56
CA GLN A 890 3.46 5.33 16.60
C GLN A 890 3.91 5.65 18.03
N TYR A 891 5.22 5.82 18.25
CA TYR A 891 5.74 6.23 19.54
C TYR A 891 5.14 7.56 20.02
N SER A 892 4.89 8.48 19.09
CA SER A 892 4.40 9.84 19.33
C SER A 892 2.91 9.94 19.63
N TYR A 893 2.12 8.86 19.45
CA TYR A 893 0.66 8.89 19.58
C TYR A 893 0.16 9.31 20.95
N ARG A 894 0.97 9.11 22.00
CA ARG A 894 0.61 9.59 23.35
C ARG A 894 0.58 11.11 23.42
N LEU A 895 1.34 11.85 22.60
CA LEU A 895 1.25 13.33 22.54
C LEU A 895 -0.14 13.76 22.06
N LEU A 896 -0.67 13.10 21.02
CA LEU A 896 -2.02 13.31 20.52
C LEU A 896 -3.07 12.93 21.58
N ALA A 897 -2.97 11.72 22.13
CA ALA A 897 -3.93 11.23 23.12
C ALA A 897 -3.98 12.11 24.38
N ASN A 898 -2.82 12.53 24.91
CA ASN A 898 -2.72 13.39 26.07
C ASN A 898 -3.36 14.77 25.78
N SER A 899 -3.15 15.31 24.59
CA SER A 899 -3.77 16.58 24.14
C SER A 899 -5.29 16.47 24.05
N ILE A 900 -5.81 15.36 23.54
CA ILE A 900 -7.24 15.09 23.47
C ILE A 900 -7.84 14.93 24.88
N TYR A 901 -7.18 14.23 25.82
CA TYR A 901 -7.66 14.16 27.21
C TYR A 901 -7.58 15.51 27.93
N GLY A 902 -6.61 16.35 27.56
CA GLY A 902 -6.43 17.70 28.11
C GLY A 902 -7.50 18.71 27.66
N SER A 903 -8.21 18.44 26.56
CA SER A 903 -9.21 19.35 25.97
C SER A 903 -10.45 19.51 26.85
N LYS A 904 -10.85 18.44 27.54
CA LYS A 904 -12.05 18.40 28.38
C LYS A 904 -11.65 18.61 29.84
N ARG A 905 -11.79 19.85 30.34
CA ARG A 905 -11.36 20.23 31.69
C ARG A 905 -12.38 19.90 32.77
#